data_AF-A0A6G2BEE9-F1
#
_entry.id   AF-A0A6G2BEE9-F1
#
_cell.length_a   1.000
_cell.length_b   1.000
_cell.length_c   1.000
_cell.angle_alpha   90.00
_cell.angle_beta   90.00
_cell.angle_gamma   90.00
#
_symmetry.space_group_name_H-M   'P 1'
#
loop_
_entity.id
_entity.type
_entity.pdbx_description
1 polymer ?
#
loop_
_entity_poly.entity_id
_entity_poly.type
_entity_poly.pdbx_seq_one_letter_code
_entity_poly.pdbx_strand_id
1 'polypeptide(L)'
;MPSGGNFTNCGCGPDAEVCDSPTQPVATVGLCLADGTPIAVTVVRDCAGATMSEGWLNLTTGVFSPGAPPAGVQACGDASAFELAGVLCDTDPATGDVLGLVLLQYAYNSDGSLASVTLLDAATGQPYTLQGELRHCPAGIEQPEQDVLELCDTAADGTVTAFLRDFRRDESGAIVGHSDYTLDGQPYTPAGTVDRCGTPCRHCQTHILCDVDPADLESVPQMTAVSTLPNGVRYAVTGHILSFGEPWWVNSTPTQMWEFSEPVRAEWSARVARAGDCYVMPEGTVAGTIAPEHSWDPDTRTLCATTSNTAATSTFSHPGAASLEFTAPEPTPYNTRRVGLMAVAPERVPFARTLCRDCDGQVVEVTDTGLDGTTPYTPSGTVSVCQPAPEDPEPCRDATTLMVCDLPQDGEPDPTVTDTPPGPYETQAGTEAVAGGAAALWSGGTLTIPADTAPPPDGSPQFLRTVAATVQAPRPGCDTGTATVTATLRAERTGPDPACLGSGYMQLLAGGTAVDSASVVESTPVGNVETLTLTAQVPAADLAAGNVALYGVWETYQIGASCPDGTNADGAQVGGWTLDQFTADVVYDQAGCETQFLRTVTVDCETGQVVSTHDTTMDGQPYTPAGEIGQCTAAGGSTPPEPCRDTSTLLLCDLPSEGEHDGAPTATDDTASLTYNPGPGHTPLPGGAPPLWAGDPFTIPSDSDGSAGSGDQVYRMVSARLTPSAAVPDCNDGTVTVTAAMDVTNDGPAAGGGYSGRLLLLSGGAQVDEDPLTSSSPVGVTQHRTVTAQVPLTEFEAGAVEIILMVETWQSQPKSWTAENFTASYEIGQPPEGCQPQFLRTIVTDCESGQIVSSTDTTLDGQPYTPTGEVGQCVPAGGGGECCPPPEPCPAQSVIEACRCDDTDGDGAADTEYVELLGVDCDGVLTSLGTYTPDLSGPYTPVAPVECGTGGGEAPSVAVVQARRVQLDPGAVWDAASVPLLQSVTATAHGGTGTITTADGDSTLFTGESVTWSVVRDGDTSLTGPLVIAADTGTVTVAFTRATTP
;
A
#
# COMPACT_ATOMS: atom_id res chain seq x y z
N MET A 1 -62.46 -16.66 -24.04
CA MET A 1 -61.42 -17.70 -24.12
C MET A 1 -60.10 -17.04 -23.78
N PRO A 2 -59.47 -17.45 -22.67
CA PRO A 2 -59.69 -16.75 -21.40
C PRO A 2 -58.35 -16.40 -20.71
N SER A 3 -58.15 -15.27 -20.04
CA SER A 3 -58.71 -14.81 -18.75
C SER A 3 -58.61 -15.84 -17.61
N GLY A 4 -57.80 -15.54 -16.59
CA GLY A 4 -58.07 -15.99 -15.22
C GLY A 4 -57.12 -17.02 -14.62
N GLY A 5 -56.56 -16.61 -13.49
CA GLY A 5 -55.81 -17.40 -12.50
C GLY A 5 -55.06 -16.40 -11.61
N ASN A 6 -55.72 -15.38 -11.04
CA ASN A 6 -56.47 -15.46 -9.78
C ASN A 6 -55.70 -16.22 -8.69
N PHE A 7 -54.83 -15.50 -7.98
CA PHE A 7 -54.55 -15.79 -6.59
C PHE A 7 -55.74 -15.29 -5.78
N THR A 8 -56.66 -16.19 -5.45
CA THR A 8 -57.74 -15.93 -4.50
C THR A 8 -57.75 -17.07 -3.49
N ASN A 9 -57.62 -16.70 -2.21
CA ASN A 9 -57.99 -17.47 -1.03
C ASN A 9 -57.34 -18.85 -0.81
N CYS A 10 -56.25 -18.86 -0.06
CA CYS A 10 -56.27 -19.65 1.18
C CYS A 10 -56.93 -18.78 2.25
N GLY A 11 -58.14 -19.15 2.67
CA GLY A 11 -58.88 -18.44 3.71
C GLY A 11 -58.30 -18.70 5.09
N CYS A 12 -57.64 -17.68 5.64
CA CYS A 12 -57.55 -17.46 7.08
C CYS A 12 -58.39 -16.21 7.38
N GLY A 13 -59.17 -16.22 8.46
CA GLY A 13 -60.24 -15.25 8.73
C GLY A 13 -59.77 -13.78 8.88
N PRO A 14 -60.70 -12.82 8.83
CA PRO A 14 -60.41 -11.42 9.14
C PRO A 14 -60.19 -11.33 10.65
N ASP A 15 -58.94 -11.07 11.07
CA ASP A 15 -58.47 -10.65 12.41
C ASP A 15 -57.02 -11.10 12.69
N ALA A 16 -56.27 -11.62 11.72
CA ALA A 16 -54.83 -11.85 11.89
C ALA A 16 -54.02 -10.64 11.38
N GLU A 17 -53.37 -9.94 12.31
CA GLU A 17 -52.36 -8.90 12.05
C GLU A 17 -51.34 -9.41 11.02
N VAL A 18 -51.08 -8.60 9.99
CA VAL A 18 -49.95 -8.79 9.08
C VAL A 18 -48.68 -8.49 9.88
N CYS A 19 -47.72 -9.39 9.79
CA CYS A 19 -46.59 -9.51 10.70
C CYS A 19 -45.37 -8.76 10.16
N ASP A 20 -44.84 -7.84 10.96
CA ASP A 20 -43.80 -6.86 10.60
C ASP A 20 -42.39 -7.45 10.32
N SER A 21 -42.18 -8.76 10.47
CA SER A 21 -40.92 -9.43 10.06
C SER A 21 -41.05 -10.96 10.06
N PRO A 22 -41.26 -11.64 8.92
CA PRO A 22 -40.85 -13.04 8.81
C PRO A 22 -39.33 -13.12 9.02
N THR A 23 -38.88 -13.97 9.93
CA THR A 23 -37.45 -14.19 10.19
C THR A 23 -36.72 -14.57 8.90
N GLN A 24 -35.46 -14.12 8.74
CA GLN A 24 -34.61 -14.45 7.58
C GLN A 24 -34.74 -15.93 7.19
N PRO A 25 -34.87 -16.25 5.88
CA PRO A 25 -34.98 -17.63 5.43
C PRO A 25 -33.72 -18.40 5.85
N VAL A 26 -33.91 -19.41 6.71
CA VAL A 26 -32.83 -20.30 7.08
C VAL A 26 -32.76 -21.38 6.01
N ALA A 27 -31.70 -21.33 5.20
CA ALA A 27 -31.37 -22.42 4.30
C ALA A 27 -30.83 -23.58 5.15
N THR A 28 -31.55 -24.69 5.22
CA THR A 28 -31.01 -25.92 5.81
C THR A 28 -30.20 -26.64 4.73
N VAL A 29 -28.88 -26.68 4.93
CA VAL A 29 -27.95 -27.45 4.10
C VAL A 29 -27.87 -28.87 4.64
N GLY A 30 -27.92 -29.86 3.75
CA GLY A 30 -27.71 -31.26 4.13
C GLY A 30 -28.55 -32.28 3.38
N LEU A 31 -29.24 -31.90 2.30
CA LEU A 31 -30.10 -32.80 1.53
C LEU A 31 -29.59 -32.94 0.09
N CYS A 32 -29.68 -34.15 -0.47
CA CYS A 32 -29.22 -34.52 -1.80
C CYS A 32 -30.40 -35.06 -2.61
N LEU A 33 -30.51 -34.65 -3.87
CA LEU A 33 -31.37 -35.34 -4.84
C LEU A 33 -30.93 -36.81 -4.99
N ALA A 34 -31.78 -37.64 -5.58
CA ALA A 34 -31.50 -39.07 -5.76
C ALA A 34 -30.22 -39.35 -6.57
N ASP A 35 -29.73 -38.38 -7.33
CA ASP A 35 -28.47 -38.45 -8.10
C ASP A 35 -27.23 -37.95 -7.33
N GLY A 36 -27.39 -37.57 -6.05
CA GLY A 36 -26.32 -37.06 -5.19
C GLY A 36 -26.09 -35.55 -5.30
N THR A 37 -26.91 -34.83 -6.08
CA THR A 37 -26.78 -33.37 -6.19
C THR A 37 -27.19 -32.69 -4.88
N PRO A 38 -26.31 -31.91 -4.23
CA PRO A 38 -26.64 -31.22 -3.00
C PRO A 38 -27.66 -30.11 -3.24
N ILE A 39 -28.63 -30.01 -2.33
CA ILE A 39 -29.67 -29.00 -2.30
C ILE A 39 -29.76 -28.37 -0.90
N ALA A 40 -30.17 -27.10 -0.84
CA ALA A 40 -30.56 -26.46 0.41
C ALA A 40 -32.06 -26.18 0.39
N VAL A 41 -32.78 -26.57 1.45
CA VAL A 41 -34.21 -26.26 1.57
C VAL A 41 -34.35 -24.93 2.27
N THR A 42 -35.03 -23.98 1.63
CA THR A 42 -35.34 -22.70 2.26
C THR A 42 -36.60 -22.86 3.10
N VAL A 43 -36.46 -22.58 4.39
CA VAL A 43 -37.56 -22.63 5.34
C VAL A 43 -37.74 -21.26 5.96
N VAL A 44 -38.96 -20.76 5.93
CA VAL A 44 -39.39 -19.56 6.65
C VAL A 44 -40.33 -19.99 7.77
N ARG A 45 -40.37 -19.22 8.86
CA ARG A 45 -41.40 -19.40 9.88
C ARG A 45 -42.50 -18.40 9.64
N ASP A 46 -43.75 -18.87 9.71
CA ASP A 46 -44.88 -17.96 9.86
C ASP A 46 -44.93 -17.38 11.28
N CYS A 47 -45.89 -16.49 11.50
CA CYS A 47 -45.98 -15.73 12.75
C CYS A 47 -46.61 -16.51 13.91
N ALA A 48 -47.01 -17.77 13.70
CA ALA A 48 -47.27 -18.73 14.76
C ALA A 48 -46.03 -19.57 15.11
N GLY A 49 -44.88 -19.30 14.47
CA GLY A 49 -43.67 -20.09 14.57
C GLY A 49 -43.71 -21.39 13.78
N ALA A 50 -44.72 -21.60 12.92
CA ALA A 50 -44.83 -22.79 12.10
C ALA A 50 -43.90 -22.68 10.88
N THR A 51 -43.10 -23.71 10.65
CA THR A 51 -42.12 -23.75 9.58
C THR A 51 -42.80 -24.08 8.24
N MET A 52 -42.58 -23.24 7.23
CA MET A 52 -43.08 -23.41 5.87
C MET A 52 -41.87 -23.44 4.92
N SER A 53 -41.79 -24.44 4.05
CA SER A 53 -40.76 -24.47 3.01
C SER A 53 -41.24 -23.69 1.78
N GLU A 54 -40.48 -22.67 1.37
CA GLU A 54 -40.79 -21.87 0.18
C GLU A 54 -40.23 -22.48 -1.10
N GLY A 55 -39.13 -23.23 -0.98
CA GLY A 55 -38.46 -23.86 -2.09
C GLY A 55 -37.18 -24.56 -1.69
N TRP A 56 -36.38 -24.90 -2.70
CA TRP A 56 -35.05 -25.45 -2.50
C TRP A 56 -34.10 -24.95 -3.58
N LEU A 57 -32.85 -24.77 -3.21
CA LEU A 57 -31.75 -24.30 -4.05
C LEU A 57 -30.89 -25.50 -4.45
N ASN A 58 -30.63 -25.68 -5.75
CA ASN A 58 -29.60 -26.61 -6.20
C ASN A 58 -28.23 -25.99 -5.94
N LEU A 59 -27.43 -26.58 -5.05
CA LEU A 59 -26.15 -26.00 -4.61
C LEU A 59 -25.03 -26.17 -5.65
N THR A 60 -25.20 -27.07 -6.63
CA THR A 60 -24.26 -27.20 -7.74
C THR A 60 -24.52 -26.19 -8.85
N THR A 61 -25.78 -25.77 -9.04
CA THR A 61 -26.16 -24.88 -10.15
C THR A 61 -26.61 -23.48 -9.72
N GLY A 62 -26.85 -23.26 -8.42
CA GLY A 62 -27.40 -22.02 -7.88
C GLY A 62 -28.88 -21.77 -8.22
N VAL A 63 -29.59 -22.73 -8.80
CA VAL A 63 -30.98 -22.54 -9.28
C VAL A 63 -31.98 -22.80 -8.15
N PHE A 64 -32.82 -21.82 -7.85
CA PHE A 64 -33.93 -21.94 -6.91
C PHE A 64 -35.17 -22.56 -7.58
N SER A 65 -35.80 -23.52 -6.89
CA SER A 65 -37.05 -24.17 -7.30
C SER A 65 -38.11 -23.96 -6.22
N PRO A 66 -39.24 -23.28 -6.52
CA PRO A 66 -40.31 -23.08 -5.54
C PRO A 66 -41.05 -24.39 -5.22
N GLY A 67 -41.46 -24.55 -3.96
CA GLY A 67 -42.19 -25.73 -3.46
C GLY A 67 -41.31 -26.83 -2.85
N ALA A 68 -41.94 -27.91 -2.36
CA ALA A 68 -41.23 -28.99 -1.69
C ALA A 68 -40.20 -29.68 -2.61
N PRO A 69 -39.03 -30.10 -2.07
CA PRO A 69 -38.05 -30.85 -2.85
C PRO A 69 -38.63 -32.18 -3.36
N PRO A 70 -38.15 -32.70 -4.50
CA PRO A 70 -38.68 -33.93 -5.10
C PRO A 70 -38.68 -35.11 -4.11
N ALA A 71 -39.73 -35.94 -4.14
CA ALA A 71 -39.78 -37.13 -3.31
C ALA A 71 -38.56 -38.04 -3.59
N GLY A 72 -37.83 -38.43 -2.53
CA GLY A 72 -36.60 -39.23 -2.64
C GLY A 72 -35.30 -38.49 -2.31
N VAL A 73 -35.40 -37.22 -1.88
CA VAL A 73 -34.27 -36.47 -1.31
C VAL A 73 -33.82 -37.11 0.01
N GLN A 74 -32.51 -37.29 0.19
CA GLN A 74 -31.88 -37.94 1.36
C GLN A 74 -30.74 -37.07 1.90
N ALA A 75 -30.24 -37.32 3.11
CA ALA A 75 -29.12 -36.53 3.63
C ALA A 75 -27.85 -36.67 2.75
N CYS A 76 -27.18 -35.56 2.46
CA CYS A 76 -25.88 -35.56 1.76
C CYS A 76 -24.77 -35.95 2.74
N GLY A 77 -24.42 -37.23 2.82
CA GLY A 77 -23.31 -37.68 3.68
C GLY A 77 -23.55 -37.43 5.18
N ASP A 78 -22.49 -37.62 5.98
CA ASP A 78 -22.53 -37.65 7.44
C ASP A 78 -23.00 -36.30 8.05
N ALA A 79 -24.21 -36.30 8.61
CA ALA A 79 -24.89 -35.11 9.11
C ALA A 79 -24.49 -34.78 10.56
N SER A 80 -23.60 -33.80 10.75
CA SER A 80 -23.33 -33.14 12.03
C SER A 80 -23.59 -31.64 11.92
N ALA A 81 -24.82 -31.19 12.19
CA ALA A 81 -25.14 -29.77 12.39
C ALA A 81 -26.51 -29.56 13.05
N PHE A 82 -26.63 -29.91 14.33
CA PHE A 82 -27.52 -29.24 15.30
C PHE A 82 -26.90 -29.44 16.68
N GLU A 83 -26.18 -28.44 17.17
CA GLU A 83 -25.73 -28.36 18.55
C GLU A 83 -26.57 -27.26 19.22
N LEU A 84 -27.59 -27.64 19.99
CA LEU A 84 -28.07 -26.74 21.06
C LEU A 84 -27.07 -26.92 22.21
N ALA A 85 -25.85 -26.40 22.03
CA ALA A 85 -24.85 -26.37 23.08
C ALA A 85 -25.27 -25.27 24.07
N GLY A 86 -25.80 -25.66 25.22
CA GLY A 86 -26.16 -24.73 26.29
C GLY A 86 -26.96 -25.41 27.40
N VAL A 87 -26.79 -24.91 28.63
CA VAL A 87 -27.60 -25.32 29.78
C VAL A 87 -28.99 -24.67 29.64
N LEU A 88 -30.04 -25.48 29.71
CA LEU A 88 -31.43 -25.01 29.75
C LEU A 88 -31.94 -25.05 31.19
N CYS A 89 -33.01 -24.30 31.47
CA CYS A 89 -33.67 -24.31 32.76
C CYS A 89 -35.02 -25.00 32.65
N ASP A 90 -35.28 -25.93 33.55
CA ASP A 90 -36.64 -26.36 33.86
C ASP A 90 -37.28 -25.30 34.75
N THR A 91 -38.31 -24.62 34.27
CA THR A 91 -38.93 -23.45 34.93
C THR A 91 -40.36 -23.75 35.31
N ASP A 92 -40.76 -23.41 36.54
CA ASP A 92 -42.17 -23.49 36.94
C ASP A 92 -42.96 -22.42 36.15
N PRO A 93 -43.92 -22.81 35.29
CA PRO A 93 -44.65 -21.85 34.48
C PRO A 93 -45.56 -20.92 35.30
N ALA A 94 -45.88 -21.26 36.55
CA ALA A 94 -46.73 -20.45 37.42
C ALA A 94 -45.94 -19.40 38.22
N THR A 95 -44.68 -19.68 38.59
CA THR A 95 -43.88 -18.77 39.44
C THR A 95 -42.67 -18.17 38.73
N GLY A 96 -42.18 -18.79 37.65
CA GLY A 96 -40.94 -18.43 36.97
C GLY A 96 -39.68 -18.95 37.66
N ASP A 97 -39.81 -19.72 38.75
CA ASP A 97 -38.67 -20.26 39.48
C ASP A 97 -37.95 -21.36 38.67
N VAL A 98 -36.62 -21.40 38.74
CA VAL A 98 -35.82 -22.48 38.15
C VAL A 98 -35.88 -23.71 39.06
N LEU A 99 -36.51 -24.77 38.57
CA LEU A 99 -36.66 -26.07 39.24
C LEU A 99 -35.45 -27.00 39.02
N GLY A 100 -34.66 -26.75 37.97
CA GLY A 100 -33.40 -27.42 37.74
C GLY A 100 -32.69 -26.96 36.45
N LEU A 101 -31.39 -27.23 36.39
CA LEU A 101 -30.57 -27.00 35.20
C LEU A 101 -30.49 -28.29 34.39
N VAL A 102 -30.70 -28.21 33.08
CA VAL A 102 -30.93 -29.34 32.20
C VAL A 102 -30.01 -29.28 30.98
N LEU A 103 -29.34 -30.39 30.69
CA LEU A 103 -28.60 -30.65 29.44
C LEU A 103 -29.39 -31.62 28.57
N LEU A 104 -29.25 -31.50 27.24
CA LEU A 104 -29.82 -32.44 26.27
C LEU A 104 -28.73 -33.38 25.76
N GLN A 105 -28.88 -34.67 26.02
CA GLN A 105 -28.05 -35.70 25.40
C GLN A 105 -28.77 -36.33 24.21
N TYR A 106 -28.19 -36.21 23.03
CA TYR A 106 -28.66 -36.83 21.80
C TYR A 106 -27.91 -38.15 21.57
N ALA A 107 -28.64 -39.24 21.32
CA ALA A 107 -28.05 -40.50 20.84
C ALA A 107 -28.45 -40.68 19.38
N TYR A 108 -27.51 -41.13 18.54
CA TYR A 108 -27.72 -41.32 17.10
C TYR A 108 -27.58 -42.80 16.72
N ASN A 109 -28.31 -43.21 15.69
CA ASN A 109 -28.13 -44.50 15.03
C ASN A 109 -26.90 -44.46 14.12
N SER A 110 -26.43 -45.63 13.68
CA SER A 110 -25.27 -45.74 12.77
C SER A 110 -25.50 -45.14 11.37
N ASP A 111 -26.73 -44.77 11.03
CA ASP A 111 -27.09 -44.09 9.79
C ASP A 111 -27.21 -42.56 9.96
N GLY A 112 -26.78 -42.03 11.12
CA GLY A 112 -26.84 -40.60 11.44
C GLY A 112 -28.22 -40.10 11.88
N SER A 113 -29.27 -40.93 11.88
CA SER A 113 -30.58 -40.53 12.37
C SER A 113 -30.61 -40.41 13.90
N LEU A 114 -31.37 -39.45 14.44
CA LEU A 114 -31.52 -39.29 15.88
C LEU A 114 -32.27 -40.48 16.50
N ALA A 115 -31.61 -41.22 17.37
CA ALA A 115 -32.16 -42.39 18.07
C ALA A 115 -32.97 -42.01 19.31
N SER A 116 -32.48 -41.08 20.13
CA SER A 116 -33.18 -40.62 21.34
C SER A 116 -32.63 -39.29 21.87
N VAL A 117 -33.45 -38.56 22.62
CA VAL A 117 -33.04 -37.40 23.43
C VAL A 117 -33.27 -37.73 24.91
N THR A 118 -32.23 -37.59 25.73
CA THR A 118 -32.29 -37.76 27.19
C THR A 118 -31.98 -36.44 27.85
N LEU A 119 -32.86 -35.98 28.75
CA LEU A 119 -32.58 -34.83 29.60
C LEU A 119 -31.65 -35.29 30.72
N LEU A 120 -30.57 -34.55 30.95
CA LEU A 120 -29.62 -34.78 32.03
C LEU A 120 -29.60 -33.58 32.97
N ASP A 121 -29.40 -33.83 34.25
CA ASP A 121 -29.18 -32.78 35.24
C ASP A 121 -27.81 -32.16 34.98
N ALA A 122 -27.76 -30.85 34.76
CA ALA A 122 -26.52 -30.19 34.32
C ALA A 122 -25.40 -30.25 35.37
N ALA A 123 -25.71 -30.43 36.65
CA ALA A 123 -24.72 -30.50 37.72
C ALA A 123 -24.18 -31.92 37.92
N THR A 124 -25.00 -32.95 37.67
CA THR A 124 -24.67 -34.35 38.04
C THR A 124 -24.57 -35.31 36.85
N GLY A 125 -25.03 -34.91 35.67
CA GLY A 125 -25.08 -35.76 34.46
C GLY A 125 -26.05 -36.94 34.55
N GLN A 126 -26.89 -37.01 35.60
CA GLN A 126 -27.89 -38.07 35.75
C GLN A 126 -29.16 -37.76 34.95
N PRO A 127 -29.95 -38.76 34.51
CA PRO A 127 -31.23 -38.51 33.84
C PRO A 127 -32.15 -37.60 34.66
N TYR A 128 -32.59 -36.50 34.04
CA TYR A 128 -33.46 -35.50 34.63
C TYR A 128 -34.89 -35.70 34.13
N THR A 129 -35.87 -35.64 35.03
CA THR A 129 -37.29 -35.65 34.67
C THR A 129 -37.84 -34.24 34.81
N LEU A 130 -38.37 -33.70 33.71
CA LEU A 130 -38.94 -32.35 33.68
C LEU A 130 -40.10 -32.22 34.68
N GLN A 131 -40.03 -31.20 35.52
CA GLN A 131 -41.00 -30.82 36.55
C GLN A 131 -41.86 -29.63 36.11
N GLY A 132 -41.32 -28.74 35.28
CA GLY A 132 -41.99 -27.58 34.69
C GLY A 132 -41.86 -27.54 33.16
N GLU A 133 -41.51 -26.36 32.61
CA GLU A 133 -41.24 -26.17 31.18
C GLU A 133 -39.76 -25.88 30.94
N LEU A 134 -39.20 -26.55 29.93
CA LEU A 134 -37.83 -26.31 29.47
C LEU A 134 -37.75 -24.98 28.73
N ARG A 135 -36.98 -24.02 29.25
CA ARG A 135 -36.78 -22.69 28.69
C ARG A 135 -35.30 -22.30 28.75
N HIS A 136 -34.93 -21.21 28.06
CA HIS A 136 -33.66 -20.55 28.36
C HIS A 136 -33.69 -20.03 29.80
N CYS A 137 -32.57 -20.19 30.50
CA CYS A 137 -32.44 -19.75 31.87
C CYS A 137 -32.62 -18.22 31.97
N PRO A 138 -33.44 -17.73 32.92
CA PRO A 138 -33.53 -16.30 33.21
C PRO A 138 -32.17 -15.73 33.59
N ALA A 139 -31.92 -14.46 33.24
CA ALA A 139 -30.73 -13.75 33.69
C ALA A 139 -30.65 -13.71 35.24
N GLY A 140 -29.46 -13.92 35.80
CA GLY A 140 -29.22 -13.94 37.25
C GLY A 140 -29.35 -15.31 37.92
N ILE A 141 -29.42 -16.39 37.15
CA ILE A 141 -29.30 -17.77 37.66
C ILE A 141 -27.87 -18.23 37.41
N GLU A 142 -27.17 -18.66 38.47
CA GLU A 142 -25.81 -19.18 38.42
C GLU A 142 -25.76 -20.40 37.48
N GLN A 143 -25.25 -20.19 36.26
CA GLN A 143 -25.03 -21.27 35.30
C GLN A 143 -23.58 -21.75 35.43
N PRO A 144 -23.34 -23.07 35.45
CA PRO A 144 -22.00 -23.59 35.31
C PRO A 144 -21.57 -23.44 33.85
N GLU A 145 -21.17 -22.25 33.45
CA GLU A 145 -20.45 -22.08 32.19
C GLU A 145 -19.09 -22.76 32.33
N GLN A 146 -18.87 -23.77 31.50
CA GLN A 146 -17.66 -24.59 31.46
C GLN A 146 -16.90 -24.24 30.18
N ASP A 147 -15.80 -23.50 30.31
CA ASP A 147 -14.86 -23.31 29.20
C ASP A 147 -13.86 -24.46 29.23
N VAL A 148 -13.86 -25.30 28.20
CA VAL A 148 -12.85 -26.33 28.03
C VAL A 148 -11.74 -25.79 27.13
N LEU A 149 -10.53 -25.70 27.68
CA LEU A 149 -9.34 -25.27 26.96
C LEU A 149 -8.30 -26.39 26.94
N GLU A 150 -7.79 -26.74 25.76
CA GLU A 150 -6.63 -27.63 25.66
C GLU A 150 -5.35 -26.87 26.04
N LEU A 151 -4.61 -27.44 26.99
CA LEU A 151 -3.38 -26.91 27.56
C LEU A 151 -2.30 -28.00 27.57
N CYS A 152 -1.05 -27.55 27.63
CA CYS A 152 0.12 -28.41 27.64
C CYS A 152 0.86 -28.26 28.96
N ASP A 153 1.05 -29.37 29.65
CA ASP A 153 1.85 -29.47 30.86
C ASP A 153 3.28 -29.90 30.51
N THR A 154 4.23 -28.99 30.66
CA THR A 154 5.65 -29.22 30.36
C THR A 154 6.39 -29.59 31.64
N ALA A 155 6.71 -30.87 31.80
CA ALA A 155 7.48 -31.37 32.93
C ALA A 155 8.93 -30.84 32.93
N ALA A 156 9.62 -30.93 34.08
CA ALA A 156 10.98 -30.42 34.23
C ALA A 156 12.03 -31.12 33.33
N ASP A 157 11.70 -32.26 32.75
CA ASP A 157 12.53 -32.99 31.78
C ASP A 157 12.23 -32.63 30.32
N GLY A 158 11.31 -31.68 30.07
CA GLY A 158 10.86 -31.25 28.76
C GLY A 158 9.74 -32.11 28.16
N THR A 159 9.24 -33.12 28.87
CA THR A 159 8.08 -33.89 28.41
C THR A 159 6.83 -33.02 28.43
N VAL A 160 6.17 -32.88 27.28
CA VAL A 160 4.92 -32.13 27.14
C VAL A 160 3.74 -33.10 27.13
N THR A 161 2.79 -32.92 28.05
CA THR A 161 1.54 -33.69 28.10
C THR A 161 0.36 -32.76 27.82
N ALA A 162 -0.36 -32.99 26.72
CA ALA A 162 -1.59 -32.28 26.42
C ALA A 162 -2.73 -32.77 27.34
N PHE A 163 -3.54 -31.83 27.82
CA PHE A 163 -4.69 -32.09 28.69
C PHE A 163 -5.76 -31.01 28.49
N LEU A 164 -7.01 -31.30 28.85
CA LEU A 164 -8.12 -30.36 28.85
C LEU A 164 -8.30 -29.76 30.24
N ARG A 165 -8.37 -28.43 30.32
CA ARG A 165 -8.75 -27.69 31.52
C ARG A 165 -10.17 -27.17 31.35
N ASP A 166 -11.05 -27.60 32.24
CA ASP A 166 -12.44 -27.16 32.36
C ASP A 166 -12.53 -26.07 33.42
N PHE A 167 -12.68 -24.81 33.00
CA PHE A 167 -12.82 -23.66 33.89
C PHE A 167 -14.26 -23.49 34.36
N ARG A 168 -14.43 -23.29 35.67
CA ARG A 168 -15.70 -22.89 36.28
C ARG A 168 -15.73 -21.38 36.42
N ARG A 169 -16.75 -20.73 35.85
CA ARG A 169 -16.98 -19.29 36.02
C ARG A 169 -18.15 -19.02 36.98
N ASP A 170 -18.13 -17.84 37.60
CA ASP A 170 -19.29 -17.28 38.29
C ASP A 170 -20.16 -16.44 37.34
N GLU A 171 -21.26 -15.91 37.87
CA GLU A 171 -22.23 -15.07 37.15
C GLU A 171 -21.66 -13.76 36.56
N SER A 172 -20.44 -13.35 36.97
CA SER A 172 -19.75 -12.19 36.39
C SER A 172 -18.77 -12.57 35.28
N GLY A 173 -18.70 -13.87 34.94
CA GLY A 173 -17.71 -14.43 34.02
C GLY A 173 -16.33 -14.62 34.64
N ALA A 174 -16.16 -14.43 35.96
CA ALA A 174 -14.88 -14.62 36.62
C ALA A 174 -14.60 -16.10 36.88
N ILE A 175 -13.38 -16.56 36.61
CA ILE A 175 -12.98 -17.95 36.85
C ILE A 175 -12.85 -18.19 38.37
N VAL A 176 -13.69 -19.07 38.90
CA VAL A 176 -13.73 -19.43 40.33
C VAL A 176 -13.12 -20.81 40.63
N GLY A 177 -12.82 -21.59 39.60
CA GLY A 177 -12.12 -22.87 39.73
C GLY A 177 -11.83 -23.54 38.40
N HIS A 178 -11.16 -24.69 38.43
CA HIS A 178 -11.00 -25.54 37.25
C HIS A 178 -10.88 -27.03 37.64
N SER A 179 -11.13 -27.92 36.68
CA SER A 179 -10.80 -29.34 36.74
C SER A 179 -9.99 -29.73 35.51
N ASP A 180 -8.95 -30.53 35.70
CA ASP A 180 -8.06 -30.93 34.61
C ASP A 180 -8.29 -32.41 34.26
N TYR A 181 -8.29 -32.73 32.98
CA TYR A 181 -8.47 -34.08 32.46
C TYR A 181 -7.49 -34.33 31.32
N THR A 182 -6.99 -35.56 31.21
CA THR A 182 -6.30 -36.04 30.01
C THR A 182 -7.22 -35.97 28.78
N LEU A 183 -6.68 -36.02 27.56
CA LEU A 183 -7.49 -36.00 26.34
C LEU A 183 -8.47 -37.19 26.24
N ASP A 184 -8.22 -38.28 26.97
CA ASP A 184 -9.11 -39.44 27.13
C ASP A 184 -10.08 -39.32 28.33
N GLY A 185 -10.14 -38.15 28.97
CA GLY A 185 -11.13 -37.80 30.00
C GLY A 185 -10.81 -38.31 31.42
N GLN A 186 -9.65 -38.92 31.66
CA GLN A 186 -9.22 -39.28 33.02
C GLN A 186 -8.76 -38.01 33.78
N PRO A 187 -9.06 -37.86 35.08
CA PRO A 187 -8.56 -36.75 35.89
C PRO A 187 -7.05 -36.58 35.75
N TYR A 188 -6.61 -35.36 35.48
CA TYR A 188 -5.21 -34.99 35.31
C TYR A 188 -4.78 -34.02 36.41
N THR A 189 -3.52 -34.06 36.80
CA THR A 189 -2.93 -33.08 37.71
C THR A 189 -1.61 -32.65 37.09
N PRO A 190 -1.49 -31.41 36.60
CA PRO A 190 -0.26 -30.94 36.00
C PRO A 190 0.92 -31.08 36.95
N ALA A 191 2.01 -31.68 36.47
CA ALA A 191 3.24 -31.91 37.21
C ALA A 191 4.33 -30.87 36.87
N GLY A 192 4.14 -30.08 35.82
CA GLY A 192 5.07 -29.08 35.32
C GLY A 192 4.41 -27.71 35.05
N THR A 193 4.97 -26.97 34.09
CA THR A 193 4.46 -25.66 33.69
C THR A 193 3.32 -25.83 32.71
N VAL A 194 2.14 -25.32 33.06
CA VAL A 194 0.97 -25.31 32.18
C VAL A 194 0.98 -24.06 31.31
N ASP A 195 0.96 -24.24 30.00
CA ASP A 195 0.77 -23.17 29.01
C ASP A 195 -0.23 -23.64 27.93
N ARG A 196 -0.65 -22.75 27.03
CA ARG A 196 -1.36 -23.18 25.82
C ARG A 196 -0.47 -24.13 25.04
N CYS A 197 -1.04 -25.22 24.52
CA CYS A 197 -0.35 -26.03 23.55
C CYS A 197 -0.01 -25.14 22.36
N GLY A 198 1.24 -24.70 22.26
CA GLY A 198 1.71 -23.96 21.10
C GLY A 198 1.54 -24.87 19.90
N THR A 199 0.61 -24.55 19.00
CA THR A 199 0.73 -25.04 17.63
C THR A 199 2.10 -24.58 17.18
N PRO A 200 3.05 -25.47 16.83
CA PRO A 200 4.33 -25.00 16.29
C PRO A 200 3.96 -24.13 15.08
N CYS A 201 4.29 -22.84 15.12
CA CYS A 201 4.00 -21.95 14.01
C CYS A 201 4.80 -22.49 12.82
N ARG A 202 4.11 -23.22 11.94
CA ARG A 202 4.66 -23.78 10.73
C ARG A 202 4.17 -22.91 9.59
N HIS A 203 5.05 -22.04 9.09
CA HIS A 203 4.74 -21.18 7.95
C HIS A 203 5.28 -21.85 6.68
N CYS A 204 4.39 -22.38 5.85
CA CYS A 204 4.76 -22.98 4.57
C CYS A 204 4.48 -22.01 3.43
N GLN A 205 5.52 -21.70 2.64
CA GLN A 205 5.42 -20.88 1.43
C GLN A 205 5.82 -21.71 0.22
N THR A 206 5.04 -21.64 -0.86
CA THR A 206 5.34 -22.30 -2.13
C THR A 206 5.87 -21.30 -3.14
N HIS A 207 7.03 -21.61 -3.73
CA HIS A 207 7.67 -20.82 -4.78
C HIS A 207 7.68 -21.60 -6.10
N ILE A 208 7.47 -20.93 -7.23
CA ILE A 208 7.72 -21.51 -8.55
C ILE A 208 9.18 -21.23 -8.93
N LEU A 209 9.96 -22.30 -9.09
CA LEU A 209 11.38 -22.25 -9.38
C LEU A 209 11.68 -23.04 -10.65
N CYS A 210 12.80 -22.74 -11.27
CA CYS A 210 13.26 -23.41 -12.48
C CYS A 210 14.47 -24.27 -12.15
N ASP A 211 14.40 -25.52 -12.57
CA ASP A 211 15.53 -26.42 -12.58
C ASP A 211 16.35 -26.15 -13.85
N VAL A 212 17.49 -25.50 -13.67
CA VAL A 212 18.40 -25.17 -14.75
C VAL A 212 19.50 -26.22 -14.75
N ASP A 213 19.37 -27.25 -15.59
CA ASP A 213 20.50 -28.14 -15.87
C ASP A 213 21.67 -27.25 -16.36
N PRO A 214 22.82 -27.18 -15.66
CA PRO A 214 23.91 -26.28 -15.99
C PRO A 214 24.64 -26.66 -17.29
N ALA A 215 24.00 -27.38 -18.20
CA ALA A 215 24.51 -27.58 -19.53
C ALA A 215 24.56 -26.24 -20.26
N ASP A 216 25.76 -25.69 -20.34
CA ASP A 216 26.08 -24.48 -21.09
C ASP A 216 25.46 -24.52 -22.50
N LEU A 217 25.19 -23.35 -23.07
CA LEU A 217 24.82 -23.21 -24.48
C LEU A 217 25.91 -23.87 -25.35
N GLU A 218 25.63 -25.08 -25.82
CA GLU A 218 26.59 -25.83 -26.60
C GLU A 218 26.52 -25.40 -28.06
N SER A 219 27.65 -24.93 -28.58
CA SER A 219 27.75 -24.53 -29.98
C SER A 219 27.60 -25.76 -30.88
N VAL A 220 26.77 -25.67 -31.91
CA VAL A 220 26.61 -26.75 -32.87
C VAL A 220 27.89 -26.93 -33.69
N PRO A 221 28.60 -28.07 -33.61
CA PRO A 221 29.84 -28.27 -34.34
C PRO A 221 29.57 -28.38 -35.84
N GLN A 222 30.47 -27.78 -36.64
CA GLN A 222 30.40 -27.88 -38.09
C GLN A 222 30.65 -29.33 -38.54
N MET A 223 29.74 -29.90 -39.33
CA MET A 223 29.97 -30.86 -40.45
C MET A 223 28.98 -32.02 -40.56
N THR A 224 28.01 -32.20 -39.68
CA THR A 224 27.05 -33.31 -39.80
C THR A 224 25.60 -32.84 -39.81
N ALA A 225 24.84 -33.32 -40.81
CA ALA A 225 23.40 -33.08 -40.93
C ALA A 225 22.60 -33.71 -39.77
N VAL A 226 23.19 -34.61 -38.98
CA VAL A 226 22.61 -35.16 -37.75
C VAL A 226 23.74 -35.36 -36.74
N SER A 227 23.61 -34.87 -35.51
CA SER A 227 24.58 -35.11 -34.43
C SER A 227 23.92 -35.05 -33.04
N THR A 228 24.71 -35.32 -32.00
CA THR A 228 24.35 -35.13 -30.59
C THR A 228 25.34 -34.14 -29.97
N LEU A 229 24.84 -33.08 -29.34
CA LEU A 229 25.65 -32.09 -28.64
C LEU A 229 26.18 -32.64 -27.31
N PRO A 230 27.24 -32.06 -26.73
CA PRO A 230 27.76 -32.49 -25.42
C PRO A 230 26.71 -32.48 -24.30
N ASN A 231 25.73 -31.58 -24.39
CA ASN A 231 24.58 -31.50 -23.49
C ASN A 231 23.48 -32.55 -23.76
N GLY A 232 23.71 -33.52 -24.65
CA GLY A 232 22.80 -34.64 -24.89
C GLY A 232 21.71 -34.39 -25.95
N VAL A 233 21.45 -33.12 -26.31
CA VAL A 233 20.47 -32.75 -27.34
C VAL A 233 20.92 -33.31 -28.69
N ARG A 234 20.09 -34.13 -29.33
CA ARG A 234 20.26 -34.52 -30.73
C ARG A 234 19.64 -33.48 -31.64
N TYR A 235 20.31 -33.14 -32.73
CA TYR A 235 19.75 -32.28 -33.76
C TYR A 235 19.90 -32.91 -35.16
N ALA A 236 18.97 -32.58 -36.04
CA ALA A 236 19.00 -32.90 -37.46
C ALA A 236 18.75 -31.64 -38.30
N VAL A 237 19.50 -31.45 -39.38
CA VAL A 237 19.39 -30.29 -40.27
C VAL A 237 19.08 -30.77 -41.69
N THR A 238 17.96 -30.31 -42.24
CA THR A 238 17.53 -30.59 -43.61
C THR A 238 17.63 -29.32 -44.47
N GLY A 239 18.30 -29.42 -45.62
CA GLY A 239 18.58 -28.30 -46.55
C GLY A 239 19.96 -28.44 -47.23
N HIS A 240 20.25 -27.67 -48.29
CA HIS A 240 21.57 -27.75 -48.95
C HIS A 240 22.63 -26.96 -48.16
N ILE A 241 23.44 -27.69 -47.40
CA ILE A 241 24.50 -27.13 -46.56
C ILE A 241 25.82 -27.03 -47.38
N LEU A 242 26.24 -25.81 -47.72
CA LEU A 242 27.62 -25.53 -48.15
C LEU A 242 28.33 -24.81 -47.00
N SER A 243 29.37 -25.42 -46.43
CA SER A 243 30.22 -24.80 -45.40
C SER A 243 31.49 -24.25 -46.04
N PHE A 244 31.83 -23.00 -45.75
CA PHE A 244 33.04 -22.32 -46.22
C PHE A 244 34.05 -22.06 -45.08
N GLY A 245 34.22 -23.01 -44.15
CA GLY A 245 35.28 -22.94 -43.12
C GLY A 245 35.07 -21.95 -41.98
N GLU A 246 33.94 -21.23 -41.95
CA GLU A 246 33.46 -20.42 -40.82
C GLU A 246 32.09 -20.95 -40.36
N PRO A 247 31.67 -20.81 -39.08
CA PRO A 247 30.46 -21.41 -38.46
C PRO A 247 29.13 -20.83 -38.99
N TRP A 248 28.99 -20.78 -40.31
CA TRP A 248 27.86 -20.24 -41.06
C TRP A 248 27.35 -21.28 -42.05
N TRP A 249 26.04 -21.46 -42.06
CA TRP A 249 25.29 -22.27 -43.00
C TRP A 249 24.71 -21.36 -44.09
N VAL A 250 25.04 -21.62 -45.34
CA VAL A 250 24.48 -20.89 -46.49
C VAL A 250 23.15 -21.54 -46.87
N ASN A 251 22.06 -20.77 -46.79
CA ASN A 251 20.77 -21.26 -47.28
C ASN A 251 20.71 -21.03 -48.80
N SER A 252 21.10 -22.05 -49.57
CA SER A 252 20.95 -22.05 -51.03
C SER A 252 19.61 -22.65 -51.48
N THR A 253 18.85 -23.19 -50.53
CA THR A 253 17.48 -23.67 -50.70
C THR A 253 16.48 -22.62 -50.21
N PRO A 254 15.21 -22.67 -50.63
CA PRO A 254 14.18 -21.78 -50.09
C PRO A 254 13.96 -21.96 -48.59
N THR A 255 14.23 -23.15 -48.05
CA THR A 255 13.96 -23.50 -46.65
C THR A 255 15.12 -24.30 -46.06
N GLN A 256 15.50 -23.98 -44.83
CA GLN A 256 16.41 -24.76 -43.99
C GLN A 256 15.69 -25.12 -42.69
N MET A 257 15.68 -26.38 -42.32
CA MET A 257 14.96 -26.89 -41.14
C MET A 257 15.94 -27.53 -40.17
N TRP A 258 15.82 -27.21 -38.89
CA TRP A 258 16.50 -27.84 -37.77
C TRP A 258 15.46 -28.55 -36.90
N GLU A 259 15.69 -29.79 -36.53
CA GLU A 259 14.86 -30.58 -35.62
C GLU A 259 15.71 -30.99 -34.41
N PHE A 260 15.14 -30.95 -33.20
CA PHE A 260 15.80 -31.32 -31.96
C PHE A 260 15.13 -32.54 -31.30
N SER A 261 15.86 -33.32 -30.50
CA SER A 261 15.30 -34.49 -29.79
C SER A 261 14.29 -34.14 -28.71
N GLU A 262 14.32 -32.89 -28.24
CA GLU A 262 13.51 -32.32 -27.19
C GLU A 262 13.37 -30.81 -27.44
N PRO A 263 12.41 -30.12 -26.80
CA PRO A 263 12.35 -28.66 -26.81
C PRO A 263 13.63 -28.05 -26.25
N VAL A 264 14.18 -27.06 -26.97
CA VAL A 264 15.45 -26.43 -26.59
C VAL A 264 15.36 -24.91 -26.62
N ARG A 265 16.15 -24.26 -25.76
CA ARG A 265 16.52 -22.87 -25.95
C ARG A 265 17.62 -22.80 -27.02
N ALA A 266 17.34 -22.13 -28.13
CA ALA A 266 18.29 -21.94 -29.21
C ALA A 266 18.68 -20.46 -29.35
N GLU A 267 19.97 -20.18 -29.52
CA GLU A 267 20.50 -18.87 -29.88
C GLU A 267 21.26 -18.98 -31.20
N TRP A 268 21.09 -18.01 -32.10
CA TRP A 268 21.82 -18.00 -33.36
C TRP A 268 22.10 -16.59 -33.85
N SER A 269 23.00 -16.50 -34.80
CA SER A 269 23.27 -15.29 -35.56
C SER A 269 22.79 -15.43 -37.00
N ALA A 270 22.34 -14.34 -37.61
CA ALA A 270 21.97 -14.28 -39.02
C ALA A 270 22.63 -13.11 -39.74
N ARG A 271 22.96 -13.32 -41.02
CA ARG A 271 23.51 -12.31 -41.93
C ARG A 271 22.66 -12.22 -43.20
N VAL A 272 22.34 -11.00 -43.61
CA VAL A 272 21.68 -10.71 -44.88
C VAL A 272 22.53 -9.66 -45.61
N ALA A 273 23.26 -10.08 -46.64
CA ALA A 273 24.42 -9.32 -47.13
C ALA A 273 24.12 -8.32 -48.24
N ARG A 274 22.95 -8.39 -48.90
CA ARG A 274 22.62 -7.57 -50.07
C ARG A 274 21.36 -6.78 -49.78
N ALA A 275 21.42 -5.47 -49.99
CA ALA A 275 20.27 -4.58 -49.82
C ALA A 275 19.03 -5.12 -50.57
N GLY A 276 17.92 -5.24 -49.86
CA GLY A 276 16.66 -5.80 -50.37
C GLY A 276 16.51 -7.32 -50.27
N ASP A 277 17.55 -8.06 -49.87
CA ASP A 277 17.38 -9.46 -49.46
C ASP A 277 16.72 -9.53 -48.08
N CYS A 278 15.91 -10.57 -47.88
CA CYS A 278 15.18 -10.80 -46.64
C CYS A 278 15.24 -12.29 -46.24
N TYR A 279 15.05 -12.54 -44.95
CA TYR A 279 15.10 -13.87 -44.34
C TYR A 279 14.02 -13.98 -43.26
N VAL A 280 13.11 -14.95 -43.41
CA VAL A 280 12.03 -15.21 -42.45
C VAL A 280 12.54 -16.19 -41.39
N MET A 281 12.51 -15.77 -40.13
CA MET A 281 12.96 -16.54 -38.97
C MET A 281 11.85 -17.46 -38.44
N PRO A 282 12.19 -18.51 -37.65
CA PRO A 282 11.24 -19.43 -37.03
C PRO A 282 10.16 -18.74 -36.20
N GLU A 283 8.99 -19.36 -36.07
CA GLU A 283 7.89 -18.83 -35.24
C GLU A 283 8.28 -18.87 -33.77
N GLY A 284 8.05 -17.81 -33.01
CA GLY A 284 8.54 -17.67 -31.63
C GLY A 284 9.97 -17.11 -31.50
N THR A 285 10.58 -16.62 -32.60
CA THR A 285 11.89 -15.97 -32.57
C THR A 285 11.82 -14.62 -31.82
N VAL A 286 12.73 -14.43 -30.87
CA VAL A 286 12.98 -13.17 -30.18
C VAL A 286 14.27 -12.55 -30.72
N ALA A 287 14.20 -11.31 -31.18
CA ALA A 287 15.38 -10.58 -31.65
C ALA A 287 16.30 -10.19 -30.49
N GLY A 288 17.60 -10.45 -30.63
CA GLY A 288 18.62 -9.92 -29.75
C GLY A 288 19.13 -8.58 -30.31
N THR A 289 20.41 -8.53 -30.67
CA THR A 289 21.02 -7.36 -31.29
C THR A 289 20.75 -7.36 -32.80
N ILE A 290 20.16 -6.28 -33.31
CA ILE A 290 19.98 -6.08 -34.76
C ILE A 290 21.10 -5.16 -35.28
N ALA A 291 21.88 -5.65 -36.25
CA ALA A 291 22.90 -4.82 -36.90
C ALA A 291 22.26 -3.62 -37.61
N PRO A 292 22.89 -2.43 -37.61
CA PRO A 292 22.35 -1.23 -38.28
C PRO A 292 22.06 -1.42 -39.78
N GLU A 293 22.76 -2.35 -40.43
CA GLU A 293 22.56 -2.70 -41.84
C GLU A 293 21.38 -3.66 -42.08
N HIS A 294 20.69 -4.07 -41.01
CA HIS A 294 19.50 -4.89 -41.06
C HIS A 294 18.28 -4.15 -40.51
N SER A 295 17.09 -4.50 -41.00
CA SER A 295 15.80 -4.13 -40.43
C SER A 295 15.08 -5.41 -40.01
N TRP A 296 14.55 -5.42 -38.79
CA TRP A 296 13.77 -6.54 -38.25
C TRP A 296 12.30 -6.14 -38.16
N ASP A 297 11.42 -6.97 -38.71
CA ASP A 297 9.97 -6.87 -38.57
C ASP A 297 9.48 -8.05 -37.70
N PRO A 298 9.03 -7.81 -36.45
CA PRO A 298 8.60 -8.87 -35.54
C PRO A 298 7.30 -9.55 -35.99
N ASP A 299 6.38 -8.82 -36.63
CA ASP A 299 5.06 -9.35 -37.04
C ASP A 299 5.22 -10.39 -38.15
N THR A 300 6.09 -10.09 -39.12
CA THR A 300 6.39 -11.02 -40.21
C THR A 300 7.59 -11.92 -39.93
N ARG A 301 8.29 -11.71 -38.81
CA ARG A 301 9.55 -12.38 -38.43
C ARG A 301 10.63 -12.25 -39.50
N THR A 302 10.67 -11.13 -40.20
CA THR A 302 11.52 -10.94 -41.37
C THR A 302 12.71 -10.06 -41.04
N LEU A 303 13.92 -10.59 -41.23
CA LEU A 303 15.16 -9.82 -41.23
C LEU A 303 15.53 -9.44 -42.67
N CYS A 304 15.57 -8.15 -42.97
CA CYS A 304 15.98 -7.65 -44.29
C CYS A 304 17.26 -6.82 -44.20
N ALA A 305 18.05 -6.80 -45.26
CA ALA A 305 19.21 -5.93 -45.35
C ALA A 305 18.81 -4.56 -45.90
N THR A 306 19.14 -3.50 -45.18
CA THR A 306 18.95 -2.10 -45.60
C THR A 306 20.10 -1.62 -46.49
N THR A 307 21.31 -2.13 -46.26
CA THR A 307 22.50 -1.87 -47.08
C THR A 307 23.25 -3.17 -47.42
N SER A 308 24.13 -3.14 -48.42
CA SER A 308 24.90 -4.33 -48.80
C SER A 308 26.17 -4.46 -47.95
N ASN A 309 26.15 -5.29 -46.91
CA ASN A 309 27.30 -5.58 -46.05
C ASN A 309 27.37 -7.07 -45.71
N THR A 310 28.45 -7.76 -46.12
CA THR A 310 28.63 -9.20 -45.87
C THR A 310 29.06 -9.55 -44.44
N ALA A 311 29.42 -8.56 -43.62
CA ALA A 311 29.87 -8.75 -42.24
C ALA A 311 28.79 -8.46 -41.20
N ALA A 312 27.76 -7.69 -41.55
CA ALA A 312 26.66 -7.34 -40.64
C ALA A 312 25.98 -8.59 -40.09
N THR A 313 25.84 -8.66 -38.77
CA THR A 313 25.36 -9.84 -38.06
C THR A 313 24.32 -9.43 -37.03
N SER A 314 23.11 -9.99 -37.12
CA SER A 314 22.09 -9.87 -36.08
C SER A 314 22.00 -11.14 -35.26
N THR A 315 21.67 -11.05 -33.97
CA THR A 315 21.49 -12.19 -33.07
C THR A 315 20.02 -12.40 -32.74
N PHE A 316 19.65 -13.66 -32.48
CA PHE A 316 18.28 -14.09 -32.22
C PHE A 316 18.28 -15.23 -31.20
N SER A 317 17.16 -15.40 -30.52
CA SER A 317 16.92 -16.53 -29.64
C SER A 317 15.52 -17.11 -29.83
N HIS A 318 15.31 -18.34 -29.39
CA HIS A 318 14.01 -19.01 -29.39
C HIS A 318 13.89 -19.88 -28.13
N PRO A 319 12.89 -19.63 -27.26
CA PRO A 319 12.61 -20.46 -26.11
C PRO A 319 11.76 -21.69 -26.50
N GLY A 320 12.25 -22.90 -26.19
CA GLY A 320 11.46 -24.13 -26.31
C GLY A 320 11.27 -24.64 -27.75
N ALA A 321 12.18 -24.36 -28.68
CA ALA A 321 12.11 -24.85 -30.04
C ALA A 321 12.26 -26.38 -30.10
N ALA A 322 11.23 -27.10 -30.52
CA ALA A 322 11.40 -28.49 -30.99
C ALA A 322 11.96 -28.54 -32.44
N SER A 323 11.75 -27.47 -33.21
CA SER A 323 12.28 -27.29 -34.55
C SER A 323 12.43 -25.81 -34.92
N LEU A 324 13.40 -25.47 -35.75
CA LEU A 324 13.60 -24.12 -36.30
C LEU A 324 13.55 -24.16 -37.83
N GLU A 325 12.58 -23.47 -38.43
CA GLU A 325 12.45 -23.32 -39.88
C GLU A 325 12.84 -21.92 -40.34
N PHE A 326 13.86 -21.85 -41.20
CA PHE A 326 14.34 -20.62 -41.81
C PHE A 326 13.97 -20.56 -43.28
N THR A 327 13.21 -19.54 -43.69
CA THR A 327 12.68 -19.43 -45.06
C THR A 327 13.20 -18.18 -45.78
N ALA A 328 13.63 -18.39 -47.02
CA ALA A 328 14.06 -17.37 -47.96
C ALA A 328 12.96 -17.15 -49.02
N PRO A 329 12.42 -15.93 -49.20
CA PRO A 329 11.28 -15.68 -50.10
C PRO A 329 11.59 -15.93 -51.58
N GLU A 330 12.86 -15.81 -52.00
CA GLU A 330 13.31 -16.10 -53.37
C GLU A 330 14.71 -16.75 -53.37
N PRO A 331 15.03 -17.63 -54.35
CA PRO A 331 16.37 -18.18 -54.52
C PRO A 331 17.34 -17.09 -54.99
N THR A 332 18.30 -16.74 -54.15
CA THR A 332 19.32 -15.72 -54.45
C THR A 332 20.64 -16.34 -54.93
N PRO A 333 21.51 -15.57 -55.59
CA PRO A 333 22.88 -16.00 -55.86
C PRO A 333 23.59 -16.42 -54.58
N TYR A 334 24.41 -17.48 -54.65
CA TYR A 334 25.14 -18.05 -53.52
C TYR A 334 25.78 -16.98 -52.60
N ASN A 335 25.59 -17.14 -51.28
CA ASN A 335 26.22 -16.39 -50.17
C ASN A 335 25.53 -15.12 -49.63
N THR A 336 24.33 -14.73 -50.06
CA THR A 336 23.71 -13.50 -49.52
C THR A 336 22.98 -13.67 -48.19
N ARG A 337 22.61 -14.89 -47.79
CA ARG A 337 21.86 -15.18 -46.56
C ARG A 337 22.51 -16.32 -45.79
N ARG A 338 22.81 -16.10 -44.50
CA ARG A 338 23.48 -17.08 -43.65
C ARG A 338 22.86 -17.11 -42.25
N VAL A 339 22.69 -18.31 -41.71
CA VAL A 339 22.49 -18.54 -40.27
C VAL A 339 23.78 -19.15 -39.74
N GLY A 340 24.21 -18.81 -38.54
CA GLY A 340 25.49 -19.22 -37.99
C GLY A 340 25.53 -19.09 -36.48
N LEU A 341 26.61 -19.57 -35.86
CA LEU A 341 26.83 -19.45 -34.42
C LEU A 341 25.62 -19.99 -33.60
N MET A 342 25.04 -21.09 -34.06
CA MET A 342 23.91 -21.75 -33.38
C MET A 342 24.42 -22.37 -32.08
N ALA A 343 23.83 -22.00 -30.96
CA ALA A 343 24.06 -22.60 -29.66
C ALA A 343 22.72 -23.05 -29.06
N VAL A 344 22.72 -24.22 -28.41
CA VAL A 344 21.47 -24.88 -28.01
C VAL A 344 21.63 -25.42 -26.59
N ALA A 345 20.60 -25.24 -25.75
CA ALA A 345 20.52 -25.79 -24.40
C ALA A 345 19.11 -26.39 -24.16
N PRO A 346 18.96 -27.42 -23.31
CA PRO A 346 17.64 -27.91 -22.92
C PRO A 346 16.80 -26.82 -22.24
N GLU A 347 15.48 -26.91 -22.35
CA GLU A 347 14.55 -25.95 -21.76
C GLU A 347 14.55 -26.06 -20.22
N ARG A 348 14.37 -24.92 -19.52
CA ARG A 348 14.28 -24.88 -18.05
C ARG A 348 13.00 -25.60 -17.63
N VAL A 349 13.09 -26.55 -16.70
CA VAL A 349 11.90 -27.26 -16.20
C VAL A 349 11.37 -26.54 -14.97
N PRO A 350 10.18 -25.91 -15.03
CA PRO A 350 9.59 -25.27 -13.87
C PRO A 350 9.02 -26.32 -12.90
N PHE A 351 9.16 -26.07 -11.60
CA PHE A 351 8.65 -26.90 -10.51
C PHE A 351 8.24 -26.03 -9.31
N ALA A 352 7.43 -26.58 -8.42
CA ALA A 352 6.98 -25.90 -7.21
C ALA A 352 7.78 -26.40 -6.00
N ARG A 353 8.39 -25.46 -5.25
CA ARG A 353 9.11 -25.73 -4.00
C ARG A 353 8.33 -25.15 -2.82
N THR A 354 7.85 -26.00 -1.93
CA THR A 354 7.27 -25.60 -0.65
C THR A 354 8.35 -25.62 0.43
N LEU A 355 8.60 -24.45 1.03
CA LEU A 355 9.48 -24.25 2.16
C LEU A 355 8.61 -24.08 3.41
N CYS A 356 8.70 -24.99 4.37
CA CYS A 356 8.08 -24.82 5.67
C CYS A 356 9.12 -24.35 6.68
N ARG A 357 8.84 -23.24 7.36
CA ARG A 357 9.67 -22.66 8.41
C ARG A 357 9.04 -22.86 9.78
N ASP A 358 9.88 -22.99 10.80
CA ASP A 358 9.45 -22.93 12.20
C ASP A 358 9.31 -21.48 12.71
N CYS A 359 9.02 -21.33 14.01
CA CYS A 359 8.85 -20.03 14.67
C CYS A 359 10.12 -19.17 14.64
N ASP A 360 11.30 -19.77 14.49
CA ASP A 360 12.59 -19.08 14.44
C ASP A 360 12.95 -18.70 12.99
N GLY A 361 12.03 -18.91 12.05
CA GLY A 361 12.24 -18.69 10.62
C GLY A 361 13.15 -19.74 9.95
N GLN A 362 13.57 -20.78 10.68
CA GLN A 362 14.43 -21.84 10.15
C GLN A 362 13.62 -22.75 9.25
N VAL A 363 14.16 -23.09 8.08
CA VAL A 363 13.51 -24.04 7.16
C VAL A 363 13.60 -25.44 7.75
N VAL A 364 12.46 -25.98 8.19
CA VAL A 364 12.37 -27.33 8.75
C VAL A 364 12.02 -28.39 7.71
N GLU A 365 11.44 -27.98 6.58
CA GLU A 365 11.07 -28.89 5.50
C GLU A 365 11.09 -28.20 4.14
N VAL A 366 11.57 -28.94 3.14
CA VAL A 366 11.56 -28.55 1.73
C VAL A 366 10.89 -29.67 0.95
N THR A 367 9.82 -29.36 0.24
CA THR A 367 9.13 -30.30 -0.64
C THR A 367 9.11 -29.77 -2.06
N ASP A 368 9.72 -30.50 -2.99
CA ASP A 368 9.72 -30.18 -4.41
C ASP A 368 8.70 -31.05 -5.14
N THR A 369 7.81 -30.41 -5.89
CA THR A 369 6.77 -31.06 -6.69
C THR A 369 6.74 -30.47 -8.09
N GLY A 370 6.11 -31.17 -9.05
CA GLY A 370 5.74 -30.56 -10.31
C GLY A 370 4.78 -29.39 -10.09
N LEU A 371 4.45 -28.65 -11.15
CA LEU A 371 3.51 -27.52 -11.05
C LEU A 371 2.09 -27.92 -10.62
N ASP A 372 1.77 -29.22 -10.56
CA ASP A 372 0.53 -29.76 -10.01
C ASP A 372 0.50 -29.81 -8.47
N GLY A 373 1.59 -29.43 -7.80
CA GLY A 373 1.72 -29.40 -6.35
C GLY A 373 1.72 -30.78 -5.67
N THR A 374 1.74 -31.88 -6.43
CA THR A 374 1.56 -33.24 -5.87
C THR A 374 2.53 -34.28 -6.41
N THR A 375 2.97 -34.17 -7.67
CA THR A 375 3.94 -35.10 -8.25
C THR A 375 5.34 -34.77 -7.72
N PRO A 376 6.04 -35.67 -7.00
CA PRO A 376 7.38 -35.36 -6.49
C PRO A 376 8.34 -34.97 -7.61
N TYR A 377 9.07 -33.87 -7.42
CA TYR A 377 10.08 -33.37 -8.34
C TYR A 377 11.47 -33.42 -7.68
N THR A 378 12.50 -33.81 -8.42
CA THR A 378 13.88 -33.79 -7.93
C THR A 378 14.69 -32.93 -8.87
N PRO A 379 15.12 -31.73 -8.44
CA PRO A 379 15.96 -30.87 -9.25
C PRO A 379 17.25 -31.59 -9.64
N SER A 380 17.53 -31.59 -10.94
CA SER A 380 18.70 -32.21 -11.57
C SER A 380 19.84 -31.22 -11.79
N GLY A 381 19.54 -29.93 -11.83
CA GLY A 381 20.46 -28.82 -12.05
C GLY A 381 20.45 -27.78 -10.92
N THR A 382 20.84 -26.55 -11.27
CA THR A 382 20.81 -25.40 -10.36
C THR A 382 19.40 -24.86 -10.28
N VAL A 383 18.85 -24.80 -9.07
CA VAL A 383 17.54 -24.19 -8.83
C VAL A 383 17.69 -22.69 -8.84
N SER A 384 17.03 -22.02 -9.78
CA SER A 384 16.92 -20.56 -9.82
C SER A 384 15.46 -20.13 -9.81
N VAL A 385 15.19 -18.85 -9.58
CA VAL A 385 13.88 -18.28 -9.88
C VAL A 385 13.63 -18.49 -11.38
N CYS A 386 12.42 -18.93 -11.76
CA CYS A 386 12.02 -18.88 -13.15
C CYS A 386 11.97 -17.42 -13.54
N GLN A 387 13.04 -16.92 -14.17
CA GLN A 387 13.00 -15.63 -14.83
C GLN A 387 11.91 -15.78 -15.90
N PRO A 388 10.78 -15.07 -15.79
CA PRO A 388 9.78 -15.12 -16.85
C PRO A 388 10.47 -14.70 -18.15
N ALA A 389 10.03 -15.28 -19.27
CA ALA A 389 10.34 -14.66 -20.55
C ALA A 389 9.98 -13.17 -20.44
N PRO A 390 10.70 -12.25 -21.10
CA PRO A 390 10.28 -10.85 -21.19
C PRO A 390 8.98 -10.80 -22.01
N GLU A 391 7.88 -11.21 -21.39
CA GLU A 391 6.55 -10.76 -21.74
C GLU A 391 6.46 -9.29 -21.32
N ASP A 392 5.69 -8.53 -22.08
CA ASP A 392 5.44 -7.11 -21.84
C ASP A 392 5.26 -6.84 -20.34
N PRO A 393 5.87 -5.76 -19.80
CA PRO A 393 5.85 -5.48 -18.36
C PRO A 393 4.42 -5.64 -17.85
N GLU A 394 4.22 -6.58 -16.92
CA GLU A 394 2.95 -6.73 -16.27
C GLU A 394 2.62 -5.35 -15.66
N PRO A 395 1.52 -4.70 -16.10
CA PRO A 395 1.23 -3.35 -15.67
C PRO A 395 1.14 -3.37 -14.16
N CYS A 396 1.86 -2.44 -13.53
CA CYS A 396 1.98 -2.41 -12.11
C CYS A 396 0.57 -2.27 -11.48
N ARG A 397 0.28 -3.05 -10.43
CA ARG A 397 -1.02 -3.04 -9.74
C ARG A 397 -0.83 -2.75 -8.27
N ASP A 398 -1.46 -1.68 -7.79
CA ASP A 398 -1.54 -1.37 -6.37
C ASP A 398 -2.92 -1.76 -5.83
N ALA A 399 -2.95 -2.48 -4.71
CA ALA A 399 -4.19 -2.86 -4.04
C ALA A 399 -4.31 -2.14 -2.71
N THR A 400 -5.41 -1.41 -2.52
CA THR A 400 -5.72 -0.71 -1.28
C THR A 400 -7.06 -1.20 -0.74
N THR A 401 -7.10 -1.56 0.55
CA THR A 401 -8.35 -1.94 1.22
C THR A 401 -8.90 -0.76 2.00
N LEU A 402 -10.14 -0.38 1.72
CA LEU A 402 -10.87 0.72 2.33
C LEU A 402 -12.05 0.17 3.11
N MET A 403 -12.29 0.70 4.32
CA MET A 403 -13.55 0.47 5.02
C MET A 403 -14.61 1.42 4.48
N VAL A 404 -15.70 0.88 3.97
CA VAL A 404 -16.81 1.61 3.34
C VAL A 404 -18.15 1.12 3.88
N CYS A 405 -19.19 1.89 3.62
CA CYS A 405 -20.52 1.69 4.13
C CYS A 405 -21.52 1.50 3.00
N ASP A 406 -22.39 0.50 3.14
CA ASP A 406 -23.52 0.29 2.25
C ASP A 406 -24.72 1.11 2.77
N LEU A 407 -25.06 2.20 2.07
CA LEU A 407 -26.12 3.13 2.44
C LEU A 407 -27.47 2.65 1.88
N PRO A 408 -28.48 2.35 2.73
CA PRO A 408 -29.78 1.91 2.26
C PRO A 408 -30.43 2.96 1.35
N GLN A 409 -31.09 2.52 0.26
CA GLN A 409 -31.83 3.40 -0.67
C GLN A 409 -33.35 3.40 -0.41
N ASP A 410 -33.83 2.64 0.58
CA ASP A 410 -35.25 2.50 0.90
C ASP A 410 -35.79 3.58 1.85
N GLY A 411 -34.97 4.58 2.22
CA GLY A 411 -35.34 5.67 3.11
C GLY A 411 -36.30 6.71 2.54
N GLU A 412 -36.49 6.77 1.21
CA GLU A 412 -37.37 7.76 0.55
C GLU A 412 -38.52 7.10 -0.23
N PRO A 413 -39.45 6.38 0.43
CA PRO A 413 -40.56 5.74 -0.26
C PRO A 413 -41.66 6.75 -0.63
N ASP A 414 -42.32 6.52 -1.78
CA ASP A 414 -43.53 7.25 -2.18
C ASP A 414 -44.65 7.06 -1.14
N PRO A 415 -45.17 8.12 -0.49
CA PRO A 415 -46.27 7.98 0.46
C PRO A 415 -47.61 7.75 -0.24
N THR A 416 -48.44 6.91 0.38
CA THR A 416 -49.88 6.79 0.06
C THR A 416 -50.66 7.81 0.89
N VAL A 417 -51.35 8.74 0.22
CA VAL A 417 -52.24 9.72 0.88
C VAL A 417 -53.69 9.34 0.64
N THR A 418 -54.42 9.01 1.71
CA THR A 418 -55.81 8.51 1.65
C THR A 418 -56.78 9.50 2.25
N ASP A 419 -57.81 9.91 1.49
CA ASP A 419 -58.88 10.78 1.98
C ASP A 419 -59.60 10.14 3.17
N THR A 420 -59.74 10.88 4.28
CA THR A 420 -60.34 10.39 5.51
C THR A 420 -61.34 11.40 6.06
N PRO A 421 -62.38 10.97 6.80
CA PRO A 421 -63.29 11.91 7.46
C PRO A 421 -62.54 12.83 8.44
N PRO A 422 -62.78 14.15 8.43
CA PRO A 422 -62.10 15.09 9.32
C PRO A 422 -62.57 15.04 10.78
N GLY A 423 -63.72 14.44 11.06
CA GLY A 423 -64.36 14.41 12.39
C GLY A 423 -63.47 14.00 13.58
N PRO A 424 -62.52 13.04 13.45
CA PRO A 424 -61.58 12.72 14.53
C PRO A 424 -60.61 13.85 14.90
N TYR A 425 -60.40 14.83 14.01
CA TYR A 425 -59.45 15.95 14.18
C TYR A 425 -60.16 17.30 14.43
N GLU A 426 -61.50 17.32 14.33
CA GLU A 426 -62.30 18.53 14.51
C GLU A 426 -62.32 18.96 15.98
N THR A 427 -61.78 20.16 16.24
CA THR A 427 -61.69 20.73 17.59
C THR A 427 -62.56 22.00 17.78
N GLN A 428 -63.18 22.51 16.72
CA GLN A 428 -63.88 23.79 16.71
C GLN A 428 -65.35 23.64 16.30
N ALA A 429 -66.25 24.36 16.99
CA ALA A 429 -67.65 24.48 16.58
C ALA A 429 -67.75 25.27 15.25
N GLY A 430 -68.83 25.07 14.49
CA GLY A 430 -69.00 25.66 13.17
C GLY A 430 -68.20 24.99 12.04
N THR A 431 -67.59 23.84 12.29
CA THR A 431 -66.90 23.03 11.28
C THR A 431 -67.85 22.03 10.61
N GLU A 432 -67.72 21.85 9.30
CA GLU A 432 -68.37 20.76 8.56
C GLU A 432 -67.43 20.25 7.46
N ALA A 433 -67.33 18.92 7.34
CA ALA A 433 -66.58 18.29 6.26
C ALA A 433 -67.03 18.77 4.87
N VAL A 434 -66.09 18.92 3.95
CA VAL A 434 -66.41 19.16 2.53
C VAL A 434 -67.22 17.99 1.98
N ALA A 435 -68.38 18.30 1.38
CA ALA A 435 -69.27 17.28 0.84
C ALA A 435 -68.59 16.49 -0.29
N GLY A 436 -68.50 15.17 -0.13
CA GLY A 436 -67.83 14.28 -1.09
C GLY A 436 -66.34 14.05 -0.82
N GLY A 437 -65.78 14.64 0.24
CA GLY A 437 -64.38 14.48 0.63
C GLY A 437 -63.43 15.34 -0.21
N ALA A 438 -62.12 15.07 -0.07
CA ALA A 438 -61.05 15.77 -0.73
C ALA A 438 -60.13 14.83 -1.56
N ALA A 439 -60.57 13.61 -1.86
CA ALA A 439 -59.79 12.63 -2.64
C ALA A 439 -59.16 13.19 -3.94
N ALA A 440 -59.89 14.05 -4.66
CA ALA A 440 -59.35 14.69 -5.87
C ALA A 440 -58.12 15.56 -5.59
N LEU A 441 -58.10 16.29 -4.46
CA LEU A 441 -56.95 17.10 -4.03
C LEU A 441 -55.75 16.21 -3.71
N TRP A 442 -55.95 15.18 -2.89
CA TRP A 442 -54.87 14.30 -2.42
C TRP A 442 -54.18 13.52 -3.56
N SER A 443 -54.89 13.31 -4.67
CA SER A 443 -54.33 12.73 -5.89
C SER A 443 -53.63 13.74 -6.82
N GLY A 444 -53.33 14.95 -6.33
CA GLY A 444 -52.69 16.05 -7.09
C GLY A 444 -53.65 16.88 -7.96
N GLY A 445 -54.96 16.64 -7.85
CA GLY A 445 -56.00 17.40 -8.56
C GLY A 445 -56.39 18.70 -7.85
N THR A 446 -57.51 19.28 -8.27
CA THR A 446 -58.05 20.54 -7.73
C THR A 446 -59.34 20.28 -6.94
N LEU A 447 -59.44 20.86 -5.75
CA LEU A 447 -60.67 20.92 -4.96
C LEU A 447 -61.17 22.36 -4.86
N THR A 448 -62.44 22.58 -5.23
CA THR A 448 -63.10 23.88 -5.05
C THR A 448 -64.12 23.78 -3.91
N ILE A 449 -63.91 24.58 -2.87
CA ILE A 449 -64.81 24.75 -1.74
C ILE A 449 -65.65 26.00 -2.01
N PRO A 450 -66.98 25.89 -2.25
CA PRO A 450 -67.81 27.05 -2.52
C PRO A 450 -68.01 27.90 -1.25
N ALA A 451 -68.33 29.18 -1.46
CA ALA A 451 -68.74 30.07 -0.37
C ALA A 451 -70.09 29.62 0.22
N ASP A 452 -70.18 29.60 1.56
CA ASP A 452 -71.42 29.28 2.25
C ASP A 452 -72.30 30.53 2.33
N THR A 453 -73.60 30.40 2.05
CA THR A 453 -74.53 31.55 2.01
C THR A 453 -75.30 31.77 3.30
N ALA A 454 -75.07 30.94 4.32
CA ALA A 454 -75.77 30.96 5.59
C ALA A 454 -74.81 30.56 6.74
N PRO A 455 -75.06 30.99 7.99
CA PRO A 455 -74.29 30.53 9.13
C PRO A 455 -74.48 29.02 9.35
N PRO A 456 -73.54 28.36 10.04
CA PRO A 456 -73.65 26.94 10.34
C PRO A 456 -74.88 26.63 11.19
N PRO A 457 -75.46 25.41 11.08
CA PRO A 457 -76.69 25.04 11.78
C PRO A 457 -76.60 25.11 13.31
N ASP A 458 -75.40 25.07 13.88
CA ASP A 458 -75.13 25.17 15.32
C ASP A 458 -75.22 26.62 15.85
N GLY A 459 -75.41 27.60 14.96
CA GLY A 459 -75.52 29.02 15.29
C GLY A 459 -74.19 29.70 15.59
N SER A 460 -73.05 29.06 15.28
CA SER A 460 -71.75 29.71 15.40
C SER A 460 -71.65 30.90 14.41
N PRO A 461 -70.83 31.92 14.74
CA PRO A 461 -70.63 33.06 13.86
C PRO A 461 -69.72 32.76 12.66
N GLN A 462 -69.13 31.56 12.55
CA GLN A 462 -68.13 31.21 11.55
C GLN A 462 -68.38 29.80 11.00
N PHE A 463 -68.50 29.69 9.68
CA PHE A 463 -68.57 28.41 8.98
C PHE A 463 -67.19 28.06 8.44
N LEU A 464 -66.67 26.92 8.88
CA LEU A 464 -65.40 26.36 8.46
C LEU A 464 -65.63 25.05 7.71
N ARG A 465 -65.00 24.88 6.55
CA ARG A 465 -64.99 23.64 5.79
C ARG A 465 -63.71 22.87 6.07
N THR A 466 -63.87 21.59 6.42
CA THR A 466 -62.76 20.74 6.84
C THR A 466 -62.47 19.64 5.81
N VAL A 467 -61.18 19.33 5.63
CA VAL A 467 -60.68 18.24 4.80
C VAL A 467 -59.60 17.48 5.57
N ALA A 468 -59.47 16.17 5.37
CA ALA A 468 -58.41 15.40 5.99
C ALA A 468 -57.92 14.25 5.11
N ALA A 469 -56.67 13.86 5.29
CA ALA A 469 -56.11 12.63 4.72
C ALA A 469 -55.17 11.95 5.71
N THR A 470 -55.06 10.63 5.66
CA THR A 470 -53.97 9.89 6.31
C THR A 470 -52.78 9.76 5.35
N VAL A 471 -51.57 9.92 5.86
CA VAL A 471 -50.31 9.68 5.14
C VAL A 471 -49.73 8.37 5.65
N GLN A 472 -49.40 7.46 4.74
CA GLN A 472 -48.80 6.16 5.06
C GLN A 472 -47.65 5.88 4.09
N ALA A 473 -46.53 5.37 4.59
CA ALA A 473 -45.42 4.93 3.75
C ALA A 473 -44.88 3.57 4.23
N PRO A 474 -44.40 2.70 3.32
CA PRO A 474 -43.69 1.48 3.70
C PRO A 474 -42.47 1.83 4.57
N ARG A 475 -42.34 1.17 5.72
CA ARG A 475 -41.17 1.34 6.59
C ARG A 475 -39.98 0.57 6.02
N PRO A 476 -38.78 1.17 5.92
CA PRO A 476 -37.59 0.48 5.50
C PRO A 476 -37.21 -0.62 6.50
N GLY A 477 -36.31 -1.53 6.09
CA GLY A 477 -35.84 -2.62 6.96
C GLY A 477 -35.06 -2.13 8.19
N CYS A 478 -34.52 -0.91 8.13
CA CYS A 478 -33.82 -0.24 9.22
C CYS A 478 -34.11 1.26 9.18
N ASP A 479 -34.39 1.83 10.36
CA ASP A 479 -34.51 3.26 10.64
C ASP A 479 -34.25 3.54 12.14
N THR A 480 -34.04 4.81 12.49
CA THR A 480 -33.81 5.28 13.88
C THR A 480 -35.09 5.36 14.72
N GLY A 481 -36.24 4.99 14.17
CA GLY A 481 -37.56 5.12 14.77
C GLY A 481 -38.32 6.37 14.35
N THR A 482 -37.77 7.22 13.48
CA THR A 482 -38.40 8.48 13.02
C THR A 482 -38.40 8.64 11.50
N ALA A 483 -39.35 9.43 10.99
CA ALA A 483 -39.43 9.83 9.58
C ALA A 483 -39.81 11.32 9.48
N THR A 484 -39.24 12.04 8.52
CA THR A 484 -39.67 13.39 8.15
C THR A 484 -40.78 13.30 7.12
N VAL A 485 -41.90 13.96 7.40
CA VAL A 485 -43.01 14.12 6.44
C VAL A 485 -43.04 15.58 6.03
N THR A 486 -42.97 15.84 4.72
CA THR A 486 -43.17 17.16 4.13
C THR A 486 -44.43 17.16 3.29
N ALA A 487 -45.33 18.12 3.48
CA ALA A 487 -46.52 18.27 2.65
C ALA A 487 -46.63 19.71 2.15
N THR A 488 -46.98 19.89 0.88
CA THR A 488 -47.22 21.21 0.29
C THR A 488 -48.62 21.30 -0.31
N LEU A 489 -49.23 22.47 -0.23
CA LEU A 489 -50.55 22.74 -0.80
C LEU A 489 -50.66 24.19 -1.26
N ARG A 490 -51.16 24.42 -2.49
CA ARG A 490 -51.53 25.75 -2.95
C ARG A 490 -53.00 26.04 -2.60
N ALA A 491 -53.25 27.17 -1.94
CA ALA A 491 -54.58 27.64 -1.56
C ALA A 491 -54.85 29.02 -2.17
N GLU A 492 -55.98 29.16 -2.86
CA GLU A 492 -56.45 30.40 -3.48
C GLU A 492 -57.83 30.80 -2.96
N ARG A 493 -57.98 32.04 -2.50
CA ARG A 493 -59.27 32.60 -2.07
C ARG A 493 -60.07 33.06 -3.28
N THR A 494 -61.18 32.41 -3.63
CA THR A 494 -61.95 32.72 -4.85
C THR A 494 -63.02 33.81 -4.68
N GLY A 495 -63.27 34.29 -3.46
CA GLY A 495 -64.27 35.32 -3.16
C GLY A 495 -65.71 34.81 -3.03
N PRO A 496 -66.72 35.69 -2.96
CA PRO A 496 -66.70 37.11 -3.35
C PRO A 496 -66.08 38.08 -2.34
N ASP A 497 -65.97 37.73 -1.06
CA ASP A 497 -65.39 38.59 -0.02
C ASP A 497 -63.98 38.13 0.39
N PRO A 498 -63.13 39.06 0.89
CA PRO A 498 -61.93 38.68 1.63
C PRO A 498 -62.29 37.80 2.84
N ALA A 499 -61.30 37.11 3.38
CA ALA A 499 -61.45 36.39 4.64
C ALA A 499 -61.46 37.34 5.84
N CYS A 500 -61.88 36.85 7.01
CA CYS A 500 -61.70 37.54 8.28
C CYS A 500 -60.45 37.03 9.04
N LEU A 501 -60.31 37.41 10.32
CA LEU A 501 -59.17 37.11 11.20
C LEU A 501 -58.75 35.63 11.30
N GLY A 502 -59.57 34.67 10.85
CA GLY A 502 -59.19 33.25 10.73
C GLY A 502 -59.54 32.73 9.34
N SER A 503 -58.61 32.82 8.39
CA SER A 503 -58.88 32.60 6.97
C SER A 503 -58.77 31.12 6.56
N GLY A 504 -57.80 30.40 7.12
CA GLY A 504 -57.64 28.96 6.93
C GLY A 504 -56.25 28.49 7.36
N TYR A 505 -56.11 27.20 7.60
CA TYR A 505 -54.84 26.58 7.94
C TYR A 505 -54.81 25.10 7.58
N MET A 506 -53.61 24.54 7.52
CA MET A 506 -53.32 23.12 7.37
C MET A 506 -52.44 22.67 8.55
N GLN A 507 -52.68 21.47 9.06
CA GLN A 507 -51.90 20.85 10.13
C GLN A 507 -51.42 19.47 9.70
N LEU A 508 -50.23 19.12 10.17
CA LEU A 508 -49.71 17.76 10.17
C LEU A 508 -49.89 17.20 11.60
N LEU A 509 -50.54 16.05 11.72
CA LEU A 509 -50.82 15.39 12.98
C LEU A 509 -50.14 14.02 13.05
N ALA A 510 -49.57 13.69 14.21
CA ALA A 510 -49.10 12.34 14.54
C ALA A 510 -49.85 11.86 15.79
N GLY A 511 -50.52 10.70 15.70
CA GLY A 511 -51.32 10.17 16.80
C GLY A 511 -52.45 11.12 17.24
N GLY A 512 -52.97 11.94 16.32
CA GLY A 512 -54.01 12.95 16.60
C GLY A 512 -53.51 14.24 17.25
N THR A 513 -52.21 14.40 17.49
CA THR A 513 -51.61 15.65 17.99
C THR A 513 -50.97 16.42 16.85
N ALA A 514 -51.25 17.73 16.73
CA ALA A 514 -50.60 18.57 15.73
C ALA A 514 -49.08 18.68 16.03
N VAL A 515 -48.26 18.25 15.08
CA VAL A 515 -46.80 18.32 15.12
C VAL A 515 -46.26 19.50 14.29
N ASP A 516 -47.03 19.98 13.31
CA ASP A 516 -46.74 21.22 12.57
C ASP A 516 -48.03 21.86 12.02
N SER A 517 -47.99 23.16 11.73
CA SER A 517 -49.11 23.92 11.16
C SER A 517 -48.68 25.10 10.30
N ALA A 518 -49.38 25.31 9.19
CA ALA A 518 -49.22 26.43 8.28
C ALA A 518 -50.57 27.09 8.03
N SER A 519 -50.62 28.42 8.10
CA SER A 519 -51.85 29.20 7.97
C SER A 519 -51.75 30.16 6.79
N VAL A 520 -52.89 30.41 6.13
CA VAL A 520 -52.97 31.52 5.19
C VAL A 520 -52.97 32.85 5.95
N VAL A 521 -52.53 33.94 5.30
CA VAL A 521 -52.48 35.28 5.91
C VAL A 521 -53.87 35.70 6.40
N GLU A 522 -53.95 36.19 7.64
CA GLU A 522 -55.19 36.72 8.21
C GLU A 522 -55.81 37.79 7.31
N SER A 523 -57.12 37.73 7.13
CA SER A 523 -57.86 38.58 6.20
C SER A 523 -57.46 38.43 4.72
N THR A 524 -57.20 37.18 4.30
CA THR A 524 -56.80 36.82 2.93
C THR A 524 -57.68 37.50 1.85
N PRO A 525 -57.14 38.36 0.98
CA PRO A 525 -57.89 38.99 -0.10
C PRO A 525 -58.38 38.00 -1.17
N VAL A 526 -59.46 38.35 -1.88
CA VAL A 526 -59.88 37.58 -3.07
C VAL A 526 -58.79 37.59 -4.13
N GLY A 527 -58.49 36.41 -4.67
CA GLY A 527 -57.42 36.16 -5.64
C GLY A 527 -56.02 36.04 -5.03
N ASN A 528 -55.88 36.13 -3.70
CA ASN A 528 -54.63 35.78 -3.04
C ASN A 528 -54.40 34.27 -3.16
N VAL A 529 -53.14 33.92 -3.46
CA VAL A 529 -52.66 32.56 -3.66
C VAL A 529 -51.47 32.37 -2.72
N GLU A 530 -51.53 31.35 -1.88
CA GLU A 530 -50.45 31.01 -0.95
C GLU A 530 -50.11 29.53 -1.07
N THR A 531 -48.84 29.18 -0.84
CA THR A 531 -48.38 27.79 -0.73
C THR A 531 -48.12 27.52 0.73
N LEU A 532 -48.86 26.57 1.30
CA LEU A 532 -48.68 26.10 2.66
C LEU A 532 -47.73 24.91 2.63
N THR A 533 -46.64 24.98 3.39
CA THR A 533 -45.67 23.89 3.56
C THR A 533 -45.66 23.46 5.01
N LEU A 534 -45.77 22.16 5.24
CA LEU A 534 -45.67 21.52 6.55
C LEU A 534 -44.46 20.57 6.53
N THR A 535 -43.65 20.59 7.58
CA THR A 535 -42.53 19.66 7.75
C THR A 535 -42.38 19.28 9.21
N ALA A 536 -42.52 17.98 9.53
CA ALA A 536 -42.26 17.48 10.87
C ALA A 536 -41.63 16.10 10.87
N GLN A 537 -40.84 15.83 11.91
CA GLN A 537 -40.43 14.48 12.31
C GLN A 537 -41.59 13.80 13.03
N VAL A 538 -41.94 12.59 12.59
CA VAL A 538 -42.98 11.74 13.15
C VAL A 538 -42.41 10.36 13.49
N PRO A 539 -43.01 9.62 14.44
CA PRO A 539 -42.59 8.24 14.69
C PRO A 539 -42.76 7.38 13.43
N ALA A 540 -41.71 6.66 13.04
CA ALA A 540 -41.70 5.80 11.84
C ALA A 540 -42.82 4.76 11.86
N ALA A 541 -43.09 4.18 13.04
CA ALA A 541 -44.18 3.23 13.24
C ALA A 541 -45.57 3.85 13.06
N ASP A 542 -45.76 5.12 13.47
CA ASP A 542 -47.04 5.82 13.27
C ASP A 542 -47.29 6.12 11.79
N LEU A 543 -46.24 6.50 11.06
CA LEU A 543 -46.33 6.70 9.62
C LEU A 543 -46.64 5.38 8.89
N ALA A 544 -45.95 4.29 9.25
CA ALA A 544 -46.18 2.97 8.66
C ALA A 544 -47.59 2.43 8.93
N ALA A 545 -48.15 2.72 10.11
CA ALA A 545 -49.51 2.32 10.49
C ALA A 545 -50.61 3.24 9.92
N GLY A 546 -50.27 4.35 9.26
CA GLY A 546 -51.24 5.33 8.76
C GLY A 546 -51.85 6.22 9.85
N ASN A 547 -51.16 6.38 10.99
CA ASN A 547 -51.56 7.23 12.13
C ASN A 547 -51.12 8.70 11.96
N VAL A 548 -50.44 9.02 10.86
CA VAL A 548 -50.08 10.39 10.48
C VAL A 548 -51.17 10.95 9.58
N ALA A 549 -51.64 12.17 9.87
CA ALA A 549 -52.74 12.78 9.14
C ALA A 549 -52.46 14.25 8.77
N LEU A 550 -53.03 14.66 7.65
CA LEU A 550 -53.14 16.06 7.24
C LEU A 550 -54.57 16.53 7.49
N TYR A 551 -54.71 17.72 8.07
CA TYR A 551 -56.01 18.31 8.39
C TYR A 551 -56.04 19.77 7.94
N GLY A 552 -56.96 20.11 7.05
CA GLY A 552 -57.16 21.47 6.54
C GLY A 552 -58.49 22.05 7.00
N VAL A 553 -58.47 23.34 7.36
CA VAL A 553 -59.65 24.10 7.80
C VAL A 553 -59.71 25.39 7.03
N TRP A 554 -60.87 25.67 6.42
CA TRP A 554 -61.04 26.78 5.48
C TRP A 554 -62.30 27.58 5.80
N GLU A 555 -62.17 28.87 6.03
CA GLU A 555 -63.32 29.72 6.33
C GLU A 555 -64.13 30.01 5.05
N THR A 556 -65.43 29.69 5.08
CA THR A 556 -66.34 29.94 3.96
C THR A 556 -67.43 30.97 4.24
N TYR A 557 -67.68 31.26 5.52
CA TYR A 557 -68.63 32.27 5.98
C TYR A 557 -68.22 32.79 7.36
N GLN A 558 -68.32 34.10 7.60
CA GLN A 558 -68.18 34.69 8.93
C GLN A 558 -69.08 35.92 9.13
N ILE A 559 -69.70 36.04 10.30
CA ILE A 559 -70.52 37.19 10.72
C ILE A 559 -70.09 37.69 12.11
N GLY A 560 -69.81 38.99 12.26
CA GLY A 560 -69.44 39.55 13.56
C GLY A 560 -68.70 40.89 13.50
N ALA A 561 -68.50 41.51 14.67
CA ALA A 561 -67.87 42.84 14.78
C ALA A 561 -66.40 42.90 14.31
N SER A 562 -65.74 41.75 14.19
CA SER A 562 -64.39 41.59 13.65
C SER A 562 -64.32 41.60 12.11
N CYS A 563 -65.47 41.59 11.42
CA CYS A 563 -65.58 41.57 9.96
C CYS A 563 -66.42 42.76 9.46
N PRO A 564 -65.87 43.97 9.36
CA PRO A 564 -66.61 45.09 8.80
C PRO A 564 -66.81 44.91 7.28
N ASP A 565 -68.07 44.99 6.84
CA ASP A 565 -68.50 45.12 5.43
C ASP A 565 -68.48 43.85 4.54
N GLY A 566 -69.17 42.77 4.93
CA GLY A 566 -69.43 41.64 4.03
C GLY A 566 -70.53 41.89 2.99
N THR A 567 -70.48 41.22 1.84
CA THR A 567 -71.41 41.47 0.72
C THR A 567 -72.77 40.79 0.86
N ASN A 568 -72.95 39.91 1.85
CA ASN A 568 -74.26 39.30 2.12
C ASN A 568 -75.26 40.26 2.77
N ALA A 569 -76.55 39.98 2.60
CA ALA A 569 -77.65 40.83 3.09
C ALA A 569 -77.63 41.06 4.62
N ASP A 570 -77.02 40.15 5.37
CA ASP A 570 -76.87 40.22 6.83
C ASP A 570 -75.52 40.81 7.27
N GLY A 571 -74.70 41.30 6.33
CA GLY A 571 -73.37 41.86 6.57
C GLY A 571 -72.26 40.82 6.79
N ALA A 572 -72.55 39.54 6.54
CA ALA A 572 -71.58 38.45 6.62
C ALA A 572 -70.58 38.48 5.44
N GLN A 573 -69.32 38.15 5.71
CA GLN A 573 -68.32 37.91 4.67
C GLN A 573 -68.41 36.45 4.22
N VAL A 574 -68.46 36.22 2.91
CA VAL A 574 -68.51 34.88 2.33
C VAL A 574 -67.43 34.69 1.28
N GLY A 575 -66.76 33.54 1.31
CA GLY A 575 -65.66 33.26 0.40
C GLY A 575 -65.52 31.77 0.09
N GLY A 576 -65.15 31.47 -1.15
CA GLY A 576 -64.74 30.14 -1.56
C GLY A 576 -63.22 29.98 -1.56
N TRP A 577 -62.77 28.73 -1.67
CA TRP A 577 -61.38 28.34 -1.80
C TRP A 577 -61.16 27.42 -2.99
N THR A 578 -60.05 27.59 -3.69
CA THR A 578 -59.51 26.58 -4.61
C THR A 578 -58.21 26.05 -4.00
N LEU A 579 -58.14 24.74 -3.83
CA LEU A 579 -56.97 24.02 -3.31
C LEU A 579 -56.41 23.15 -4.43
N ASP A 580 -55.12 23.24 -4.73
CA ASP A 580 -54.46 22.43 -5.75
C ASP A 580 -52.95 22.26 -5.49
N GLN A 581 -52.26 21.57 -6.41
CA GLN A 581 -50.81 21.34 -6.34
C GLN A 581 -50.35 20.68 -5.03
N PHE A 582 -51.15 19.74 -4.52
CA PHE A 582 -50.80 18.99 -3.33
C PHE A 582 -49.65 18.00 -3.63
N THR A 583 -48.62 18.01 -2.78
CA THR A 583 -47.56 16.99 -2.74
C THR A 583 -47.32 16.55 -1.30
N ALA A 584 -46.84 15.31 -1.13
CA ALA A 584 -46.35 14.80 0.13
C ALA A 584 -45.11 13.94 -0.13
N ASP A 585 -44.07 14.17 0.65
CA ASP A 585 -42.77 13.47 0.58
C ASP A 585 -42.44 12.91 1.97
N VAL A 586 -41.81 11.74 2.00
CA VAL A 586 -41.40 11.03 3.22
C VAL A 586 -39.93 10.66 3.14
N VAL A 587 -39.20 10.94 4.21
CA VAL A 587 -37.81 10.53 4.38
C VAL A 587 -37.66 9.86 5.74
N TYR A 588 -37.43 8.54 5.79
CA TYR A 588 -37.07 7.84 7.02
C TYR A 588 -35.64 8.20 7.43
N ASP A 589 -35.43 8.40 8.73
CA ASP A 589 -34.09 8.60 9.27
C ASP A 589 -33.39 7.24 9.40
N GLN A 590 -32.38 7.00 8.57
CA GLN A 590 -31.62 5.74 8.52
C GLN A 590 -30.21 5.88 9.10
N ALA A 591 -29.96 6.88 9.94
CA ALA A 591 -28.66 7.03 10.59
C ALA A 591 -28.31 5.79 11.44
N GLY A 592 -27.14 5.18 11.21
CA GLY A 592 -26.70 3.97 11.90
C GLY A 592 -27.19 2.66 11.27
N CYS A 593 -27.87 2.73 10.13
CA CYS A 593 -28.29 1.56 9.35
C CYS A 593 -27.25 1.13 8.31
N GLU A 594 -26.16 1.89 8.17
CA GLU A 594 -25.09 1.57 7.24
C GLU A 594 -24.40 0.25 7.61
N THR A 595 -24.34 -0.69 6.66
CA THR A 595 -23.57 -1.92 6.84
C THR A 595 -22.12 -1.65 6.48
N GLN A 596 -21.22 -1.81 7.44
CA GLN A 596 -19.78 -1.67 7.20
C GLN A 596 -19.23 -2.91 6.48
N PHE A 597 -18.39 -2.67 5.46
CA PHE A 597 -17.69 -3.72 4.74
C PHE A 597 -16.32 -3.22 4.26
N LEU A 598 -15.44 -4.15 3.88
CA LEU A 598 -14.12 -3.87 3.35
C LEU A 598 -14.15 -3.97 1.83
N ARG A 599 -13.70 -2.91 1.15
CA ARG A 599 -13.52 -2.89 -0.31
C ARG A 599 -12.04 -2.83 -0.63
N THR A 600 -11.53 -3.87 -1.27
CA THR A 600 -10.20 -3.87 -1.89
C THR A 600 -10.31 -3.33 -3.31
N VAL A 601 -9.66 -2.20 -3.56
CA VAL A 601 -9.57 -1.57 -4.89
C VAL A 601 -8.19 -1.87 -5.45
N THR A 602 -8.14 -2.48 -6.63
CA THR A 602 -6.90 -2.64 -7.39
C THR A 602 -6.84 -1.56 -8.45
N VAL A 603 -5.84 -0.69 -8.38
CA VAL A 603 -5.57 0.34 -9.38
C VAL A 603 -4.37 -0.05 -10.23
N ASP A 604 -4.45 0.29 -11.50
CA ASP A 604 -3.32 0.30 -12.42
C ASP A 604 -2.44 1.50 -12.03
N CYS A 605 -1.20 1.27 -11.58
CA CYS A 605 -0.39 2.38 -11.07
C CYS A 605 0.25 3.24 -12.16
N GLU A 606 0.16 2.86 -13.44
CA GLU A 606 0.57 3.74 -14.54
C GLU A 606 -0.52 4.76 -14.89
N THR A 607 -1.79 4.33 -14.88
CA THR A 607 -2.94 5.14 -15.33
C THR A 607 -3.80 5.69 -14.19
N GLY A 608 -3.67 5.13 -12.99
CA GLY A 608 -4.56 5.37 -11.85
C GLY A 608 -5.97 4.80 -12.00
N GLN A 609 -6.25 4.02 -13.06
CA GLN A 609 -7.58 3.44 -13.26
C GLN A 609 -7.85 2.27 -12.32
N VAL A 610 -9.07 2.20 -11.77
CA VAL A 610 -9.53 1.03 -11.02
C VAL A 610 -9.74 -0.14 -11.98
N VAL A 611 -8.95 -1.21 -11.79
CA VAL A 611 -8.99 -2.43 -12.62
C VAL A 611 -9.97 -3.45 -12.05
N SER A 612 -10.07 -3.52 -10.72
CA SER A 612 -11.02 -4.40 -10.04
C SER A 612 -11.36 -3.91 -8.64
N THR A 613 -12.54 -4.29 -8.17
CA THR A 613 -12.97 -4.13 -6.78
C THR A 613 -13.41 -5.48 -6.22
N HIS A 614 -13.04 -5.76 -4.97
CA HIS A 614 -13.49 -6.94 -4.23
C HIS A 614 -14.04 -6.52 -2.88
N ASP A 615 -15.28 -6.90 -2.58
CA ASP A 615 -15.99 -6.48 -1.38
C ASP A 615 -16.15 -7.67 -0.44
N THR A 616 -15.80 -7.47 0.83
CA THR A 616 -15.88 -8.50 1.87
C THR A 616 -16.47 -7.94 3.15
N THR A 617 -17.13 -8.77 3.94
CA THR A 617 -17.52 -8.44 5.31
C THR A 617 -16.28 -8.22 6.18
N MET A 618 -16.46 -7.69 7.39
CA MET A 618 -15.34 -7.53 8.34
C MET A 618 -14.65 -8.85 8.70
N ASP A 619 -15.34 -9.99 8.52
CA ASP A 619 -14.81 -11.35 8.73
C ASP A 619 -14.24 -11.99 7.45
N GLY A 620 -14.14 -11.23 6.35
CA GLY A 620 -13.54 -11.66 5.09
C GLY A 620 -14.45 -12.50 4.17
N GLN A 621 -15.75 -12.62 4.46
CA GLN A 621 -16.70 -13.30 3.56
C GLN A 621 -17.08 -12.38 2.38
N PRO A 622 -17.32 -12.87 1.16
CA PRO A 622 -17.76 -12.03 0.05
C PRO A 622 -19.03 -11.22 0.39
N TYR A 623 -19.01 -9.94 0.08
CA TYR A 623 -20.13 -9.02 0.32
C TYR A 623 -20.60 -8.43 -1.02
N THR A 624 -21.91 -8.23 -1.17
CA THR A 624 -22.51 -7.55 -2.34
C THR A 624 -23.29 -6.35 -1.83
N PRO A 625 -22.82 -5.12 -2.09
CA PRO A 625 -23.52 -3.90 -1.69
C PRO A 625 -24.93 -3.87 -2.28
N ALA A 626 -25.93 -3.63 -1.44
CA ALA A 626 -27.34 -3.52 -1.80
C ALA A 626 -27.78 -2.08 -2.07
N GLY A 627 -27.03 -1.10 -1.56
CA GLY A 627 -27.27 0.33 -1.67
C GLY A 627 -26.11 1.12 -2.28
N GLU A 628 -26.06 2.42 -1.98
CA GLU A 628 -24.97 3.29 -2.45
C GLU A 628 -23.76 3.19 -1.53
N ILE A 629 -22.57 3.17 -2.09
CA ILE A 629 -21.35 2.93 -1.34
C ILE A 629 -20.77 4.27 -0.89
N GLY A 630 -20.80 4.54 0.41
CA GLY A 630 -20.30 5.76 1.03
C GLY A 630 -19.11 5.52 1.98
N GLN A 631 -18.45 6.58 2.40
CA GLN A 631 -17.47 6.50 3.49
C GLN A 631 -18.19 6.43 4.84
N CYS A 632 -17.80 5.47 5.69
CA CYS A 632 -18.38 5.34 7.02
C CYS A 632 -17.95 6.51 7.91
N THR A 633 -18.90 7.10 8.64
CA THR A 633 -18.58 7.86 9.85
C THR A 633 -18.57 6.85 11.00
N ALA A 634 -17.44 6.66 11.67
CA ALA A 634 -17.34 5.65 12.73
C ALA A 634 -18.36 5.94 13.85
N ALA A 635 -19.37 5.08 13.97
CA ALA A 635 -20.42 5.18 14.97
C ALA A 635 -19.88 4.76 16.35
N GLY A 636 -19.29 5.70 17.10
CA GLY A 636 -18.95 5.47 18.50
C GLY A 636 -17.92 6.42 19.09
N GLY A 637 -18.40 7.50 19.71
CA GLY A 637 -17.68 8.23 20.76
C GLY A 637 -16.48 9.06 20.30
N SER A 638 -16.44 10.32 20.72
CA SER A 638 -15.31 11.25 20.54
C SER A 638 -14.09 10.85 21.38
N THR A 639 -13.53 9.66 21.17
CA THR A 639 -12.09 9.49 21.30
C THR A 639 -11.44 10.29 20.16
N PRO A 640 -10.37 11.07 20.42
CA PRO A 640 -9.62 11.72 19.35
C PRO A 640 -9.35 10.68 18.27
N PRO A 641 -9.51 10.99 16.97
CA PRO A 641 -9.16 10.05 15.92
C PRO A 641 -7.79 9.49 16.26
N GLU A 642 -7.70 8.15 16.35
CA GLU A 642 -6.40 7.52 16.43
C GLU A 642 -5.66 8.02 15.19
N PRO A 643 -4.59 8.81 15.35
CA PRO A 643 -3.96 9.46 14.23
C PRO A 643 -3.57 8.37 13.25
N CYS A 644 -3.86 8.58 11.97
CA CYS A 644 -3.41 7.66 10.94
C CYS A 644 -1.91 7.42 11.17
N ARG A 645 -1.53 6.14 11.27
CA ARG A 645 -0.14 5.71 11.45
C ARG A 645 0.28 4.96 10.20
N ASP A 646 1.23 5.53 9.48
CA ASP A 646 1.92 4.81 8.42
C ASP A 646 3.14 4.12 9.03
N THR A 647 3.35 2.85 8.67
CA THR A 647 4.47 2.05 9.20
C THR A 647 5.37 1.67 8.05
N SER A 648 6.59 2.20 8.05
CA SER A 648 7.63 1.83 7.08
C SER A 648 8.76 1.09 7.79
N THR A 649 9.34 0.09 7.14
CA THR A 649 10.53 -0.61 7.64
C THR A 649 11.68 -0.37 6.68
N LEU A 650 12.78 0.19 7.20
CA LEU A 650 13.98 0.52 6.45
C LEU A 650 15.11 -0.42 6.85
N LEU A 651 15.85 -0.96 5.87
CA LEU A 651 17.11 -1.64 6.11
C LEU A 651 18.23 -0.58 6.24
N LEU A 652 18.83 -0.52 7.43
CA LEU A 652 19.86 0.46 7.78
C LEU A 652 21.11 -0.25 8.31
N CYS A 653 22.23 0.46 8.24
CA CYS A 653 23.54 0.02 8.65
C CYS A 653 24.03 0.88 9.80
N ASP A 654 24.65 0.24 10.79
CA ASP A 654 25.32 0.91 11.90
C ASP A 654 26.74 1.31 11.48
N LEU A 655 26.91 2.56 11.05
CA LEU A 655 28.18 3.11 10.56
C LEU A 655 29.07 3.43 11.76
N PRO A 656 30.32 2.94 11.84
CA PRO A 656 31.25 3.41 12.86
C PRO A 656 31.43 4.93 12.71
N SER A 657 31.49 5.65 13.83
CA SER A 657 31.67 7.10 13.79
C SER A 657 33.04 7.45 13.17
N GLU A 658 33.08 8.37 12.21
CA GLU A 658 34.33 8.75 11.54
C GLU A 658 35.41 9.14 12.58
N GLY A 659 36.55 8.45 12.55
CA GLY A 659 37.70 8.72 13.41
C GLY A 659 37.81 7.90 14.70
N GLU A 660 36.89 6.96 14.97
CA GLU A 660 36.97 6.12 16.19
C GLU A 660 38.05 5.00 16.11
N HIS A 661 38.65 4.79 14.95
CA HIS A 661 39.64 3.72 14.73
C HIS A 661 41.08 4.24 14.54
N ASP A 662 41.28 5.55 14.60
CA ASP A 662 42.60 6.17 14.54
C ASP A 662 43.19 6.31 15.93
N GLY A 663 44.49 6.07 16.08
CA GLY A 663 45.12 6.08 17.39
C GLY A 663 46.61 6.34 17.39
N ALA A 664 47.15 6.58 18.57
CA ALA A 664 48.58 6.61 18.82
C ALA A 664 49.03 5.21 19.29
N PRO A 665 49.90 4.49 18.57
CA PRO A 665 50.36 3.19 19.03
C PRO A 665 51.21 3.32 20.28
N THR A 666 51.26 2.26 21.07
CA THR A 666 52.25 2.12 22.13
C THR A 666 53.60 1.76 21.52
N ALA A 667 54.59 2.63 21.69
CA ALA A 667 55.97 2.36 21.30
C ALA A 667 56.75 1.73 22.46
N THR A 668 57.12 0.46 22.32
CA THR A 668 57.90 -0.27 23.32
C THR A 668 59.35 -0.37 22.87
N ASP A 669 60.28 0.17 23.67
CA ASP A 669 61.72 0.09 23.39
C ASP A 669 62.13 -1.37 23.14
N ASP A 670 62.71 -1.61 21.96
CA ASP A 670 63.29 -2.90 21.62
C ASP A 670 64.80 -2.72 21.48
N THR A 671 65.55 -3.75 21.85
CA THR A 671 66.96 -3.80 21.50
C THR A 671 67.04 -4.12 20.02
N ALA A 672 67.12 -3.08 19.16
CA ALA A 672 67.23 -3.12 17.69
C ALA A 672 67.36 -4.54 17.18
N SER A 673 66.22 -5.12 16.81
CA SER A 673 66.16 -6.54 16.57
C SER A 673 67.12 -6.84 15.41
N LEU A 674 67.98 -7.85 15.58
CA LEU A 674 68.97 -8.25 14.57
C LEU A 674 68.32 -8.72 13.24
N THR A 675 66.98 -8.70 13.16
CA THR A 675 66.19 -9.04 11.98
C THR A 675 66.55 -8.11 10.82
N TYR A 676 66.78 -6.82 11.09
CA TYR A 676 67.36 -5.90 10.11
C TYR A 676 68.88 -5.88 10.25
N ASN A 677 69.58 -6.42 9.26
CA ASN A 677 71.05 -6.42 9.21
C ASN A 677 71.56 -5.39 8.19
N PRO A 678 71.74 -4.11 8.58
CA PRO A 678 72.25 -3.05 7.69
C PRO A 678 73.77 -3.17 7.43
N GLY A 679 74.43 -4.22 7.91
CA GLY A 679 75.86 -4.48 7.70
C GLY A 679 76.75 -4.10 8.91
N PRO A 680 78.06 -4.42 8.83
CA PRO A 680 78.98 -4.47 9.98
C PRO A 680 79.31 -3.11 10.62
N GLY A 681 78.85 -2.01 10.04
CA GLY A 681 79.01 -0.66 10.61
C GLY A 681 77.93 -0.23 11.60
N HIS A 682 76.84 -1.00 11.74
CA HIS A 682 75.69 -0.60 12.55
C HIS A 682 75.58 -1.47 13.79
N THR A 683 75.54 -0.82 14.95
CA THR A 683 75.54 -1.50 16.24
C THR A 683 74.40 -0.94 17.09
N PRO A 684 73.53 -1.80 17.66
CA PRO A 684 72.51 -1.37 18.61
C PRO A 684 73.12 -0.52 19.74
N LEU A 685 72.42 0.53 20.14
CA LEU A 685 72.82 1.31 21.31
C LEU A 685 72.51 0.49 22.58
N PRO A 686 73.51 0.23 23.45
CA PRO A 686 73.26 -0.50 24.68
C PRO A 686 72.22 0.21 25.55
N GLY A 687 71.14 -0.50 25.92
CA GLY A 687 70.06 0.05 26.74
C GLY A 687 68.95 0.78 25.96
N GLY A 688 68.98 0.76 24.62
CA GLY A 688 67.93 1.32 23.77
C GLY A 688 67.75 2.83 23.94
N ALA A 689 66.53 3.31 23.73
CA ALA A 689 66.13 4.70 23.94
C ALA A 689 64.71 4.86 24.55
N PRO A 690 64.40 4.24 25.72
CA PRO A 690 63.07 4.38 26.33
C PRO A 690 62.56 5.82 26.49
N PRO A 691 63.39 6.84 26.83
CA PRO A 691 62.92 8.22 26.90
C PRO A 691 62.42 8.75 25.55
N LEU A 692 63.08 8.40 24.44
CA LEU A 692 62.68 8.83 23.10
C LEU A 692 61.26 8.37 22.77
N TRP A 693 60.96 7.10 23.02
CA TRP A 693 59.65 6.51 22.71
C TRP A 693 58.53 6.99 23.62
N ALA A 694 58.87 7.56 24.77
CA ALA A 694 57.95 8.28 25.64
C ALA A 694 57.74 9.75 25.22
N GLY A 695 58.40 10.20 24.15
CA GLY A 695 58.34 11.57 23.64
C GLY A 695 59.37 12.53 24.25
N ASP A 696 60.23 12.07 25.17
CA ASP A 696 61.29 12.88 25.77
C ASP A 696 62.53 12.95 24.86
N PRO A 697 63.28 14.07 24.85
CA PRO A 697 64.56 14.14 24.14
C PRO A 697 65.56 13.08 24.62
N PHE A 698 66.25 12.44 23.68
CA PHE A 698 67.24 11.41 23.95
C PHE A 698 68.54 11.66 23.17
N THR A 699 69.67 11.69 23.88
CA THR A 699 70.99 11.88 23.27
C THR A 699 71.69 10.55 23.02
N ILE A 700 71.94 10.25 21.75
CA ILE A 700 72.78 9.16 21.29
C ILE A 700 74.25 9.61 21.40
N PRO A 701 75.05 8.98 22.28
CA PRO A 701 76.42 9.41 22.53
C PRO A 701 77.33 9.16 21.34
N SER A 702 78.40 9.96 21.24
CA SER A 702 79.44 9.76 20.24
C SER A 702 80.34 8.58 20.58
N ASP A 703 80.80 7.87 19.54
CA ASP A 703 81.82 6.83 19.67
C ASP A 703 83.21 7.44 19.59
N SER A 704 84.13 6.98 20.44
CA SER A 704 85.50 7.52 20.51
C SER A 704 86.38 7.11 19.34
N ASP A 705 86.08 5.98 18.71
CA ASP A 705 86.76 5.44 17.54
C ASP A 705 85.82 4.53 16.71
N GLY A 706 86.33 4.03 15.59
CA GLY A 706 85.59 3.14 14.69
C GLY A 706 85.45 1.70 15.17
N SER A 707 85.98 1.33 16.35
CA SER A 707 86.12 -0.07 16.77
C SER A 707 84.78 -0.76 17.07
N ALA A 708 83.74 0.00 17.36
CA ALA A 708 82.40 -0.52 17.59
C ALA A 708 81.60 -0.83 16.31
N GLY A 709 82.16 -0.53 15.13
CA GLY A 709 81.53 -0.74 13.82
C GLY A 709 82.51 -1.37 12.81
N SER A 710 82.62 -0.78 11.62
CA SER A 710 83.43 -1.32 10.51
C SER A 710 84.93 -1.00 10.59
N GLY A 711 85.38 -0.29 11.62
CA GLY A 711 86.73 0.27 11.73
C GLY A 711 86.85 1.69 11.17
N ASP A 712 86.12 2.00 10.11
CA ASP A 712 86.09 3.35 9.46
C ASP A 712 84.79 4.12 9.75
N GLN A 713 83.75 3.45 10.25
CA GLN A 713 82.46 4.06 10.54
C GLN A 713 81.68 3.28 11.60
N VAL A 714 80.95 4.02 12.45
CA VAL A 714 80.00 3.48 13.44
C VAL A 714 78.66 4.19 13.28
N TYR A 715 77.60 3.40 13.16
CA TYR A 715 76.21 3.82 13.30
C TYR A 715 75.62 3.23 14.57
N ARG A 716 74.93 4.05 15.37
CA ARG A 716 74.13 3.57 16.49
C ARG A 716 72.68 3.49 16.09
N MET A 717 72.03 2.40 16.51
CA MET A 717 70.62 2.13 16.25
C MET A 717 69.85 2.11 17.56
N VAL A 718 68.68 2.75 17.56
CA VAL A 718 67.65 2.62 18.58
C VAL A 718 66.34 2.24 17.89
N SER A 719 65.52 1.43 18.52
CA SER A 719 64.27 0.93 17.92
C SER A 719 63.14 0.80 18.92
N ALA A 720 61.91 0.85 18.43
CA ALA A 720 60.73 0.46 19.19
C ALA A 720 59.78 -0.39 18.35
N ARG A 721 59.07 -1.31 19.02
CA ARG A 721 57.90 -1.99 18.45
C ARG A 721 56.66 -1.15 18.65
N LEU A 722 55.84 -1.07 17.61
CA LEU A 722 54.55 -0.39 17.65
C LEU A 722 53.43 -1.42 17.79
N THR A 723 52.57 -1.24 18.78
CA THR A 723 51.33 -2.02 18.96
C THR A 723 50.14 -1.07 19.11
N PRO A 724 48.94 -1.44 18.62
CA PRO A 724 47.76 -0.60 18.77
C PRO A 724 47.44 -0.36 20.26
N SER A 725 47.00 0.85 20.59
CA SER A 725 46.66 1.24 21.97
C SER A 725 45.27 0.77 22.41
N ALA A 726 44.41 0.42 21.45
CA ALA A 726 43.05 -0.08 21.66
C ALA A 726 42.86 -1.42 20.92
N ALA A 727 41.85 -2.19 21.33
CA ALA A 727 41.44 -3.37 20.57
C ALA A 727 41.00 -2.93 19.17
N VAL A 728 41.51 -3.62 18.15
CA VAL A 728 41.14 -3.35 16.76
C VAL A 728 39.79 -4.02 16.49
N PRO A 729 38.84 -3.35 15.80
CA PRO A 729 37.57 -3.99 15.44
C PRO A 729 37.80 -5.23 14.57
N ASP A 730 36.99 -6.28 14.77
CA ASP A 730 37.03 -7.51 13.94
C ASP A 730 36.72 -7.25 12.45
N CYS A 731 36.17 -6.08 12.14
CA CYS A 731 35.74 -5.62 10.84
C CYS A 731 36.73 -4.58 10.28
N ASN A 732 37.70 -5.04 9.48
CA ASN A 732 38.73 -4.22 8.83
C ASN A 732 39.20 -4.90 7.53
N ASP A 733 39.90 -4.18 6.65
CA ASP A 733 40.44 -4.73 5.40
C ASP A 733 41.72 -5.59 5.58
N GLY A 734 42.11 -5.86 6.82
CA GLY A 734 43.33 -6.58 7.16
C GLY A 734 44.60 -5.71 7.10
N THR A 735 44.48 -4.40 6.92
CA THR A 735 45.62 -3.48 6.81
C THR A 735 45.52 -2.28 7.76
N VAL A 736 46.66 -1.65 8.04
CA VAL A 736 46.77 -0.44 8.84
C VAL A 736 47.88 0.45 8.27
N THR A 737 47.60 1.74 8.13
CA THR A 737 48.60 2.74 7.76
C THR A 737 49.27 3.26 9.02
N VAL A 738 50.57 3.05 9.16
CA VAL A 738 51.35 3.52 10.31
C VAL A 738 52.23 4.68 9.88
N THR A 739 52.15 5.79 10.61
CA THR A 739 53.01 6.97 10.43
C THR A 739 53.81 7.23 11.69
N ALA A 740 55.10 7.46 11.56
CA ALA A 740 55.96 7.84 12.67
C ALA A 740 56.89 8.98 12.28
N ALA A 741 57.08 9.94 13.19
CA ALA A 741 57.92 11.11 12.97
C ALA A 741 58.78 11.44 14.19
N MET A 742 59.91 12.12 13.98
CA MET A 742 60.77 12.67 15.03
C MET A 742 61.70 13.75 14.48
N ASP A 743 62.23 14.58 15.38
CA ASP A 743 63.29 15.54 15.06
C ASP A 743 64.66 14.99 15.46
N VAL A 744 65.66 15.12 14.57
CA VAL A 744 67.01 14.59 14.78
C VAL A 744 68.05 15.69 14.57
N THR A 745 68.86 15.95 15.60
CA THR A 745 69.88 17.01 15.62
C THR A 745 71.28 16.41 15.74
N ASN A 746 72.22 16.83 14.90
CA ASN A 746 73.65 16.49 15.07
C ASN A 746 74.29 17.48 16.06
N ASP A 747 74.64 17.03 17.26
CA ASP A 747 75.22 17.89 18.30
C ASP A 747 76.74 18.10 18.13
N GLY A 748 77.35 17.42 17.17
CA GLY A 748 78.77 17.54 16.84
C GLY A 748 79.68 16.69 17.73
N PRO A 749 81.00 17.01 17.80
CA PRO A 749 81.65 18.22 17.27
C PRO A 749 81.87 18.25 15.75
N ALA A 750 81.67 17.14 15.03
CA ALA A 750 81.85 17.07 13.58
C ALA A 750 80.52 16.96 12.83
N ALA A 751 80.47 17.51 11.62
CA ALA A 751 79.38 17.23 10.68
C ALA A 751 79.37 15.75 10.32
N GLY A 752 78.21 15.22 9.92
CA GLY A 752 78.08 13.89 9.33
C GLY A 752 79.04 13.69 8.16
N GLY A 753 79.40 12.45 7.85
CA GLY A 753 80.36 12.15 6.79
C GLY A 753 79.78 11.25 5.71
N GLY A 754 79.36 11.86 4.59
CA GLY A 754 78.67 11.13 3.53
C GLY A 754 77.26 10.75 3.97
N TYR A 755 77.08 9.53 4.48
CA TYR A 755 75.79 9.02 4.93
C TYR A 755 75.61 9.22 6.45
N SER A 756 74.67 10.09 6.84
CA SER A 756 74.50 10.50 8.25
C SER A 756 73.54 9.63 9.06
N GLY A 757 72.70 8.83 8.40
CA GLY A 757 71.69 7.99 9.04
C GLY A 757 70.33 8.08 8.35
N ARG A 758 69.29 7.49 8.96
CA ARG A 758 67.89 7.50 8.48
C ARG A 758 66.91 7.07 9.57
N LEU A 759 65.64 7.38 9.36
CA LEU A 759 64.49 6.76 10.04
C LEU A 759 63.94 5.63 9.16
N LEU A 760 63.60 4.49 9.74
CA LEU A 760 63.10 3.29 9.05
C LEU A 760 61.81 2.80 9.68
N LEU A 761 60.87 2.36 8.85
CA LEU A 761 59.70 1.58 9.27
C LEU A 761 59.82 0.16 8.71
N LEU A 762 59.60 -0.84 9.57
CA LEU A 762 59.65 -2.25 9.21
C LEU A 762 58.35 -2.95 9.56
N SER A 763 57.97 -3.94 8.76
CA SER A 763 56.85 -4.87 8.98
C SER A 763 57.33 -6.29 8.80
N GLY A 764 57.18 -7.15 9.82
CA GLY A 764 57.65 -8.54 9.75
C GLY A 764 59.18 -8.66 9.55
N GLY A 765 59.94 -7.62 9.88
CA GLY A 765 61.39 -7.51 9.64
C GLY A 765 61.79 -7.03 8.24
N ALA A 766 60.84 -6.81 7.33
CA ALA A 766 61.09 -6.19 6.03
C ALA A 766 60.98 -4.67 6.13
N GLN A 767 61.89 -3.94 5.50
CA GLN A 767 61.81 -2.48 5.38
C GLN A 767 60.64 -2.12 4.45
N VAL A 768 59.66 -1.37 4.97
CA VAL A 768 58.48 -0.91 4.22
C VAL A 768 58.55 0.56 3.85
N ASP A 769 59.27 1.39 4.62
CA ASP A 769 59.55 2.79 4.28
C ASP A 769 60.86 3.31 4.92
N GLU A 770 61.43 4.39 4.36
CA GLU A 770 62.63 5.06 4.89
C GLU A 770 62.67 6.56 4.62
N ASP A 771 63.20 7.32 5.58
CA ASP A 771 63.49 8.75 5.43
C ASP A 771 64.96 9.07 5.82
N PRO A 772 65.85 9.32 4.85
CA PRO A 772 67.26 9.52 5.10
C PRO A 772 67.60 10.89 5.73
N LEU A 773 68.57 10.91 6.65
CA LEU A 773 69.18 12.15 7.11
C LEU A 773 70.00 12.78 5.97
N THR A 774 70.05 14.11 5.96
CA THR A 774 70.82 14.87 4.96
C THR A 774 72.27 14.40 4.96
N SER A 775 72.78 14.09 3.77
CA SER A 775 74.17 13.70 3.61
C SER A 775 75.11 14.75 4.20
N SER A 776 76.07 14.34 5.01
CA SER A 776 76.97 15.24 5.73
C SER A 776 76.26 16.27 6.62
N SER A 777 75.26 15.83 7.38
CA SER A 777 74.44 16.67 8.27
C SER A 777 75.28 17.62 9.14
N PRO A 778 75.13 18.96 9.02
CA PRO A 778 75.93 19.92 9.77
C PRO A 778 75.64 19.88 11.28
N VAL A 779 76.62 20.31 12.08
CA VAL A 779 76.45 20.43 13.54
C VAL A 779 75.41 21.51 13.86
N GLY A 780 74.52 21.22 14.80
CA GLY A 780 73.43 22.08 15.26
C GLY A 780 72.22 22.14 14.33
N VAL A 781 72.16 21.32 13.27
CA VAL A 781 71.01 21.27 12.37
C VAL A 781 70.05 20.17 12.80
N THR A 782 68.83 20.58 13.15
CA THR A 782 67.68 19.72 13.42
C THR A 782 66.97 19.36 12.13
N GLN A 783 66.57 18.10 12.00
CA GLN A 783 65.95 17.52 10.82
C GLN A 783 64.70 16.75 11.23
N HIS A 784 63.53 17.20 10.75
CA HIS A 784 62.27 16.46 10.91
C HIS A 784 62.26 15.27 9.96
N ARG A 785 61.96 14.08 10.48
CA ARG A 785 61.91 12.83 9.71
C ARG A 785 60.58 12.13 9.90
N THR A 786 60.01 11.63 8.81
CA THR A 786 58.70 10.99 8.78
C THR A 786 58.75 9.75 7.91
N VAL A 787 58.21 8.64 8.40
CA VAL A 787 57.99 7.41 7.62
C VAL A 787 56.53 7.01 7.71
N THR A 788 55.96 6.56 6.60
CA THR A 788 54.55 6.13 6.48
C THR A 788 54.45 4.89 5.59
N ALA A 789 53.83 3.83 6.09
CA ALA A 789 53.54 2.65 5.28
C ALA A 789 52.23 1.97 5.69
N GLN A 790 51.55 1.38 4.71
CA GLN A 790 50.48 0.41 4.94
C GLN A 790 51.10 -0.96 5.26
N VAL A 791 50.71 -1.55 6.37
CA VAL A 791 51.22 -2.84 6.87
C VAL A 791 50.07 -3.78 7.19
N PRO A 792 50.29 -5.11 7.18
CA PRO A 792 49.26 -6.06 7.59
C PRO A 792 48.85 -5.82 9.04
N LEU A 793 47.55 -5.71 9.30
CA LEU A 793 47.03 -5.44 10.64
C LEU A 793 47.46 -6.53 11.64
N THR A 794 47.45 -7.78 11.19
CA THR A 794 47.90 -8.93 12.01
C THR A 794 49.37 -8.81 12.44
N GLU A 795 50.23 -8.17 11.63
CA GLU A 795 51.62 -7.89 12.00
C GLU A 795 51.70 -6.74 13.01
N PHE A 796 50.85 -5.72 12.88
CA PHE A 796 50.76 -4.61 13.82
C PHE A 796 50.26 -5.04 15.21
N GLU A 797 49.19 -5.83 15.28
CA GLU A 797 48.65 -6.39 16.53
C GLU A 797 49.65 -7.33 17.21
N ALA A 798 50.42 -8.09 16.43
CA ALA A 798 51.48 -8.95 16.94
C ALA A 798 52.72 -8.19 17.43
N GLY A 799 52.77 -6.86 17.27
CA GLY A 799 53.94 -6.04 17.58
C GLY A 799 55.15 -6.37 16.69
N ALA A 800 54.90 -6.74 15.44
CA ALA A 800 55.91 -7.02 14.42
C ALA A 800 56.23 -5.80 13.53
N VAL A 801 55.60 -4.65 13.80
CA VAL A 801 55.93 -3.36 13.20
C VAL A 801 56.99 -2.66 14.07
N GLU A 802 58.14 -2.34 13.49
CA GLU A 802 59.31 -1.79 14.19
C GLU A 802 59.72 -0.45 13.56
N ILE A 803 59.94 0.58 14.39
CA ILE A 803 60.57 1.84 13.98
C ILE A 803 62.04 1.82 14.40
N ILE A 804 62.96 2.20 13.51
CA ILE A 804 64.39 2.24 13.78
C ILE A 804 64.96 3.61 13.40
N LEU A 805 65.61 4.28 14.35
CA LEU A 805 66.49 5.41 14.07
C LEU A 805 67.94 4.93 14.04
N MET A 806 68.63 5.23 12.95
CA MET A 806 70.07 4.97 12.79
C MET A 806 70.80 6.28 12.55
N VAL A 807 71.85 6.55 13.32
CA VAL A 807 72.67 7.76 13.18
C VAL A 807 74.16 7.45 13.23
N GLU A 808 74.94 8.19 12.45
CA GLU A 808 76.39 8.02 12.37
C GLU A 808 77.09 8.63 13.58
N THR A 809 77.60 7.83 14.52
CA THR A 809 78.26 8.32 15.74
C THR A 809 79.76 8.47 15.62
N TRP A 810 80.37 7.88 14.58
CA TRP A 810 81.78 8.08 14.25
C TRP A 810 82.08 7.83 12.76
N GLN A 811 82.87 8.73 12.16
CA GLN A 811 83.61 8.48 10.92
C GLN A 811 84.74 9.51 10.85
N SER A 812 85.97 9.06 11.11
CA SER A 812 87.18 9.89 11.34
C SER A 812 87.14 10.86 12.54
N GLN A 813 85.95 11.31 12.97
CA GLN A 813 85.68 12.15 14.12
C GLN A 813 84.41 11.67 14.87
N PRO A 814 84.34 11.84 16.20
CA PRO A 814 83.12 11.56 16.99
C PRO A 814 81.96 12.51 16.64
N LYS A 815 80.72 12.00 16.71
CA LYS A 815 79.47 12.73 16.49
C LYS A 815 78.41 12.26 17.48
N SER A 816 77.77 13.16 18.22
CA SER A 816 76.61 12.85 19.04
C SER A 816 75.34 13.40 18.40
N TRP A 817 74.21 12.75 18.69
CA TRP A 817 72.92 13.12 18.11
C TRP A 817 71.87 13.22 19.19
N THR A 818 70.96 14.17 19.07
CA THR A 818 69.76 14.27 19.90
C THR A 818 68.54 14.00 19.04
N ALA A 819 67.72 13.04 19.46
CA ALA A 819 66.41 12.76 18.86
C ALA A 819 65.31 13.20 19.84
N GLU A 820 64.28 13.88 19.35
CA GLU A 820 63.19 14.42 20.16
C GLU A 820 61.87 14.48 19.38
N ASN A 821 60.77 14.82 20.06
CA ASN A 821 59.44 14.97 19.45
C ASN A 821 58.97 13.72 18.69
N PHE A 822 59.26 12.53 19.23
CA PHE A 822 58.75 11.29 18.64
C PHE A 822 57.22 11.27 18.70
N THR A 823 56.59 11.08 17.56
CA THR A 823 55.16 10.82 17.42
C THR A 823 54.95 9.61 16.54
N ALA A 824 53.91 8.84 16.85
CA ALA A 824 53.42 7.79 15.98
C ALA A 824 51.89 7.83 15.97
N SER A 825 51.31 7.54 14.82
CA SER A 825 49.87 7.38 14.62
C SER A 825 49.61 6.19 13.70
N TYR A 826 48.43 5.62 13.82
CA TYR A 826 47.94 4.61 12.91
C TYR A 826 46.49 4.90 12.50
N GLU A 827 46.17 4.51 11.27
CA GLU A 827 44.85 4.57 10.66
C GLU A 827 44.53 3.17 10.12
N ILE A 828 43.50 2.52 10.67
CA ILE A 828 43.08 1.18 10.23
C ILE A 828 42.39 1.34 8.87
N GLY A 829 42.73 0.48 7.91
CA GLY A 829 42.11 0.50 6.60
C GLY A 829 40.59 0.36 6.71
N GLN A 830 39.86 1.16 5.93
CA GLN A 830 38.39 1.13 5.91
C GLN A 830 37.92 -0.32 5.70
N PRO A 831 36.91 -0.79 6.45
CA PRO A 831 36.42 -2.16 6.27
C PRO A 831 35.97 -2.37 4.82
N PRO A 832 36.13 -3.59 4.27
CA PRO A 832 35.58 -3.91 2.97
C PRO A 832 34.07 -3.67 3.01
N GLU A 833 33.53 -3.07 1.94
CA GLU A 833 32.09 -2.78 1.82
C GLU A 833 31.25 -4.03 2.15
N GLY A 834 30.36 -3.92 3.14
CA GLY A 834 29.43 -4.99 3.54
C GLY A 834 29.60 -5.59 4.95
N CYS A 835 30.52 -5.10 5.77
CA CYS A 835 30.72 -5.63 7.13
C CYS A 835 30.10 -4.80 8.27
N GLN A 836 29.23 -3.84 7.94
CA GLN A 836 28.47 -3.09 8.96
C GLN A 836 27.29 -3.92 9.45
N PRO A 837 27.00 -3.92 10.77
CA PRO A 837 25.79 -4.56 11.29
C PRO A 837 24.56 -3.98 10.61
N GLN A 838 23.83 -4.84 9.92
CA GLN A 838 22.55 -4.49 9.32
C GLN A 838 21.44 -4.66 10.36
N PHE A 839 20.53 -3.70 10.38
CA PHE A 839 19.36 -3.74 11.24
C PHE A 839 18.15 -3.17 10.50
N LEU A 840 16.96 -3.56 10.94
CA LEU A 840 15.68 -3.05 10.46
C LEU A 840 15.21 -1.96 11.42
N ARG A 841 14.94 -0.77 10.89
CA ARG A 841 14.25 0.30 11.61
C ARG A 841 12.82 0.38 11.15
N THR A 842 11.89 0.08 12.05
CA THR A 842 10.47 0.33 11.84
C THR A 842 10.15 1.74 12.32
N ILE A 843 9.66 2.59 11.42
CA ILE A 843 9.25 3.97 11.67
C ILE A 843 7.73 4.03 11.60
N VAL A 844 7.12 4.56 12.65
CA VAL A 844 5.69 4.89 12.68
C VAL A 844 5.57 6.39 12.47
N THR A 845 4.98 6.79 11.35
CA THR A 845 4.78 8.20 10.97
C THR A 845 3.30 8.54 11.11
N ASP A 846 3.03 9.69 11.70
CA ASP A 846 1.70 10.29 11.75
C ASP A 846 1.33 10.77 10.35
N CYS A 847 0.32 10.17 9.71
CA CYS A 847 -0.02 10.48 8.32
C CYS A 847 -0.57 11.91 8.13
N GLU A 848 -1.08 12.55 9.19
CA GLU A 848 -1.65 13.91 9.09
C GLU A 848 -0.56 14.98 9.12
N SER A 849 0.46 14.79 9.97
CA SER A 849 1.55 15.76 10.19
C SER A 849 2.85 15.40 9.49
N GLY A 850 3.03 14.14 9.08
CA GLY A 850 4.29 13.59 8.60
C GLY A 850 5.36 13.42 9.68
N GLN A 851 5.02 13.58 10.97
CA GLN A 851 5.99 13.42 12.07
C GLN A 851 6.23 11.96 12.42
N ILE A 852 7.48 11.61 12.70
CA ILE A 852 7.83 10.29 13.27
C ILE A 852 7.34 10.23 14.72
N VAL A 853 6.41 9.33 15.00
CA VAL A 853 5.81 9.10 16.33
C VAL A 853 6.66 8.14 17.15
N SER A 854 7.24 7.14 16.50
CA SER A 854 8.18 6.19 17.12
C SER A 854 9.08 5.53 16.08
N SER A 855 10.29 5.15 16.50
CA SER A 855 11.13 4.21 15.78
C SER A 855 11.49 3.03 16.67
N THR A 856 11.59 1.83 16.10
CA THR A 856 12.08 0.63 16.77
C THR A 856 13.11 -0.05 15.89
N ASP A 857 14.26 -0.35 16.46
CA ASP A 857 15.38 -0.95 15.75
C ASP A 857 15.48 -2.42 16.16
N THR A 858 15.59 -3.30 15.17
CA THR A 858 15.73 -4.74 15.36
C THR A 858 16.82 -5.29 14.48
N THR A 859 17.51 -6.34 14.91
CA THR A 859 18.37 -7.15 14.05
C THR A 859 17.54 -7.80 12.93
N LEU A 860 18.19 -8.35 11.89
CA LEU A 860 17.48 -9.01 10.79
C LEU A 860 16.64 -10.24 11.25
N ASP A 861 16.96 -10.83 12.40
CA ASP A 861 16.22 -11.90 13.07
C ASP A 861 15.20 -11.40 14.12
N GLY A 862 14.95 -10.09 14.17
CA GLY A 862 13.88 -9.48 14.97
C GLY A 862 14.19 -9.23 16.44
N GLN A 863 15.44 -9.42 16.89
CA GLN A 863 15.84 -9.06 18.26
C GLN A 863 16.03 -7.54 18.38
N PRO A 864 15.73 -6.91 19.53
CA PRO A 864 15.98 -5.47 19.72
C PRO A 864 17.45 -5.11 19.44
N TYR A 865 17.66 -4.06 18.64
CA TYR A 865 18.98 -3.54 18.28
C TYR A 865 19.12 -2.10 18.77
N THR A 866 20.30 -1.74 19.30
CA THR A 866 20.63 -0.36 19.65
C THR A 866 21.82 0.05 18.80
N PRO A 867 21.66 0.97 17.82
CA PRO A 867 22.77 1.47 17.02
C PRO A 867 23.87 2.06 17.91
N THR A 868 25.11 1.70 17.63
CA THR A 868 26.30 2.11 18.38
C THR A 868 27.05 3.24 17.69
N GLY A 869 26.87 3.41 16.39
CA GLY A 869 27.42 4.48 15.57
C GLY A 869 26.35 5.31 14.84
N GLU A 870 26.73 5.91 13.73
CA GLU A 870 25.81 6.71 12.90
C GLU A 870 24.92 5.81 12.06
N VAL A 871 23.63 6.09 12.00
CA VAL A 871 22.69 5.25 11.25
C VAL A 871 22.65 5.70 9.79
N GLY A 872 23.11 4.84 8.88
CA GLY A 872 23.11 5.08 7.44
C GLY A 872 22.29 4.04 6.65
N GLN A 873 22.02 4.29 5.37
CA GLN A 873 21.46 3.26 4.48
C GLN A 873 22.53 2.24 4.11
N CYS A 874 22.17 0.96 4.07
CA CYS A 874 23.09 -0.09 3.66
C CYS A 874 23.33 -0.03 2.15
N VAL A 875 24.60 -0.09 1.75
CA VAL A 875 24.97 -0.44 0.36
C VAL A 875 24.92 -1.97 0.23
N PRO A 876 24.12 -2.55 -0.68
CA PRO A 876 24.06 -3.99 -0.85
C PRO A 876 25.44 -4.54 -1.27
N ALA A 877 25.90 -5.58 -0.57
CA ALA A 877 27.14 -6.29 -0.88
C ALA A 877 26.98 -7.10 -2.18
N GLY A 878 27.14 -6.43 -3.32
CA GLY A 878 27.08 -7.02 -4.65
C GLY A 878 26.91 -5.94 -5.71
N GLY A 879 28.02 -5.52 -6.33
CA GLY A 879 28.07 -4.45 -7.34
C GLY A 879 27.33 -4.76 -8.64
N GLY A 880 26.00 -4.80 -8.60
CA GLY A 880 25.14 -4.96 -9.77
C GLY A 880 23.83 -4.19 -9.61
N GLY A 881 23.84 -2.92 -10.00
CA GLY A 881 22.65 -2.08 -10.17
C GLY A 881 22.47 -1.04 -9.08
N GLU A 882 22.99 0.17 -9.32
CA GLU A 882 22.67 1.37 -8.56
C GLU A 882 21.16 1.63 -8.61
N CYS A 883 20.48 1.55 -7.46
CA CYS A 883 19.11 2.04 -7.32
C CYS A 883 19.02 3.41 -6.64
N CYS A 884 20.13 4.04 -6.21
CA CYS A 884 20.23 5.48 -5.97
C CYS A 884 21.70 5.86 -5.63
N PRO A 885 22.42 6.63 -6.45
CA PRO A 885 23.67 7.27 -6.02
C PRO A 885 23.40 8.30 -4.90
N PRO A 886 24.41 8.69 -4.09
CA PRO A 886 24.30 9.71 -3.05
C PRO A 886 23.74 11.04 -3.62
N PRO A 887 23.22 11.98 -2.80
CA PRO A 887 22.73 13.25 -3.31
C PRO A 887 23.91 14.07 -3.86
N GLU A 888 24.25 13.80 -5.13
CA GLU A 888 24.88 14.75 -6.02
C GLU A 888 24.05 16.04 -6.00
N PRO A 889 24.69 17.21 -6.21
CA PRO A 889 23.94 18.43 -6.50
C PRO A 889 22.89 18.09 -7.54
N CYS A 890 21.61 18.34 -7.22
CA CYS A 890 20.44 17.84 -7.94
C CYS A 890 20.73 17.61 -9.43
N PRO A 891 20.70 16.36 -9.94
CA PRO A 891 20.78 16.15 -11.37
C PRO A 891 19.68 16.98 -12.04
N ALA A 892 20.00 17.53 -13.20
CA ALA A 892 19.11 18.42 -13.94
C ALA A 892 17.69 17.85 -14.01
N GLN A 893 16.76 18.49 -13.32
CA GLN A 893 15.35 18.08 -13.21
C GLN A 893 14.63 18.28 -14.55
N SER A 894 15.14 19.19 -15.37
CA SER A 894 14.64 19.47 -16.72
C SER A 894 15.79 19.84 -17.65
N VAL A 895 15.63 19.52 -18.92
CA VAL A 895 16.54 19.93 -19.99
C VAL A 895 15.85 20.98 -20.85
N ILE A 896 16.51 22.10 -21.08
CA ILE A 896 16.03 23.18 -21.95
C ILE A 896 16.98 23.35 -23.14
N GLU A 897 16.43 23.72 -24.29
CA GLU A 897 17.20 23.97 -25.51
C GLU A 897 17.46 25.47 -25.66
N ALA A 898 18.72 25.86 -25.89
CA ALA A 898 19.11 27.22 -26.21
C ALA A 898 19.74 27.28 -27.61
N CYS A 899 19.11 28.01 -28.54
CA CYS A 899 19.71 28.29 -29.84
C CYS A 899 20.88 29.27 -29.68
N ARG A 900 22.05 28.89 -30.19
CA ARG A 900 23.29 29.66 -30.13
C ARG A 900 23.88 29.80 -31.54
N CYS A 901 24.80 30.75 -31.67
CA CYS A 901 25.53 30.96 -32.92
C CYS A 901 27.03 30.85 -32.69
N ASP A 902 27.71 30.41 -33.73
CA ASP A 902 29.15 30.21 -33.79
C ASP A 902 29.72 31.02 -34.96
N ASP A 903 30.89 31.60 -34.76
CA ASP A 903 31.69 32.33 -35.75
C ASP A 903 32.85 31.42 -36.18
N THR A 904 32.57 30.48 -37.09
CA THR A 904 33.54 29.42 -37.42
C THR A 904 34.75 29.95 -38.20
N ASP A 905 34.68 31.13 -38.80
CA ASP A 905 35.78 31.75 -39.55
C ASP A 905 36.54 32.87 -38.80
N GLY A 906 36.02 33.31 -37.65
CA GLY A 906 36.66 34.24 -36.72
C GLY A 906 36.58 35.71 -37.15
N ASP A 907 35.61 36.08 -38.01
CA ASP A 907 35.45 37.44 -38.51
C ASP A 907 34.59 38.36 -37.59
N GLY A 908 34.02 37.77 -36.53
CA GLY A 908 33.15 38.40 -35.55
C GLY A 908 31.66 38.33 -35.90
N ALA A 909 31.26 37.65 -36.97
CA ALA A 909 29.88 37.43 -37.37
C ALA A 909 29.48 35.96 -37.21
N ALA A 910 28.24 35.73 -36.76
CA ALA A 910 27.66 34.39 -36.70
C ALA A 910 27.53 33.79 -38.11
N ASP A 911 28.09 32.60 -38.33
CA ASP A 911 28.00 31.87 -39.60
C ASP A 911 27.37 30.47 -39.46
N THR A 912 27.32 29.90 -38.25
CA THR A 912 26.76 28.58 -37.97
C THR A 912 25.86 28.60 -36.73
N GLU A 913 24.64 28.06 -36.84
CA GLU A 913 23.73 27.87 -35.70
C GLU A 913 23.95 26.51 -35.04
N TYR A 914 23.81 26.45 -33.71
CA TYR A 914 23.82 25.21 -32.95
C TYR A 914 22.83 25.28 -31.78
N VAL A 915 22.45 24.13 -31.23
CA VAL A 915 21.60 24.04 -30.03
C VAL A 915 22.46 23.61 -28.86
N GLU A 916 22.40 24.36 -27.76
CA GLU A 916 22.98 24.00 -26.48
C GLU A 916 21.86 23.42 -25.59
N LEU A 917 22.04 22.17 -25.14
CA LEU A 917 21.16 21.58 -24.12
C LEU A 917 21.65 22.05 -22.75
N LEU A 918 20.77 22.66 -21.98
CA LEU A 918 21.05 23.14 -20.63
C LEU A 918 20.20 22.35 -19.64
N GLY A 919 20.85 21.71 -18.67
CA GLY A 919 20.19 21.10 -17.54
C GLY A 919 19.88 22.14 -16.48
N VAL A 920 18.66 22.13 -15.96
CA VAL A 920 18.19 22.98 -14.86
C VAL A 920 18.18 22.15 -13.59
N ASP A 921 19.01 22.49 -12.60
CA ASP A 921 18.98 21.83 -11.29
C ASP A 921 17.82 22.33 -10.40
N CYS A 922 17.69 21.79 -9.19
CA CYS A 922 16.61 22.16 -8.28
C CYS A 922 16.69 23.60 -7.73
N ASP A 923 17.85 24.24 -7.84
CA ASP A 923 18.04 25.66 -7.50
C ASP A 923 17.82 26.59 -8.71
N GLY A 924 17.56 26.02 -9.89
CA GLY A 924 17.38 26.75 -11.15
C GLY A 924 18.68 27.11 -11.85
N VAL A 925 19.82 26.54 -11.45
CA VAL A 925 21.12 26.78 -12.08
C VAL A 925 21.19 26.00 -13.40
N LEU A 926 21.62 26.69 -14.46
CA LEU A 926 21.77 26.13 -15.79
C LEU A 926 23.17 25.54 -15.97
N THR A 927 23.25 24.25 -16.30
CA THR A 927 24.50 23.56 -16.63
C THR A 927 24.44 23.03 -18.06
N SER A 928 25.43 23.35 -18.89
CA SER A 928 25.49 22.83 -20.26
C SER A 928 25.70 21.31 -20.26
N LEU A 929 24.76 20.59 -20.86
CA LEU A 929 24.77 19.13 -21.02
C LEU A 929 25.40 18.71 -22.35
N GLY A 930 25.58 19.66 -23.28
CA GLY A 930 26.22 19.45 -24.57
C GLY A 930 25.66 20.36 -25.66
N THR A 931 26.44 20.55 -26.71
CA THR A 931 26.07 21.31 -27.90
C THR A 931 25.86 20.37 -29.07
N TYR A 932 24.86 20.64 -29.90
CA TYR A 932 24.38 19.78 -30.98
C TYR A 932 24.07 20.59 -32.23
N THR A 933 24.01 19.92 -33.38
CA THR A 933 23.46 20.52 -34.60
C THR A 933 22.01 20.98 -34.36
N PRO A 934 21.47 21.97 -35.11
CA PRO A 934 20.12 22.49 -34.86
C PRO A 934 18.98 21.46 -34.93
N ASP A 935 19.21 20.32 -35.57
CA ASP A 935 18.27 19.19 -35.67
C ASP A 935 18.55 18.06 -34.66
N LEU A 936 19.47 18.29 -33.72
CA LEU A 936 19.96 17.33 -32.72
C LEU A 936 20.51 16.02 -33.32
N SER A 937 20.81 15.99 -34.63
CA SER A 937 21.28 14.77 -35.33
C SER A 937 22.70 14.35 -34.94
N GLY A 938 23.47 15.25 -34.32
CA GLY A 938 24.78 14.92 -33.76
C GLY A 938 25.36 16.03 -32.89
N PRO A 939 26.40 15.71 -32.09
CA PRO A 939 27.11 16.70 -31.28
C PRO A 939 27.82 17.73 -32.18
N TYR A 940 27.80 18.99 -31.75
CA TYR A 940 28.47 20.12 -32.38
C TYR A 940 29.51 20.68 -31.40
N THR A 941 30.67 21.14 -31.86
CA THR A 941 31.69 21.78 -31.02
C THR A 941 31.92 23.20 -31.50
N PRO A 942 31.48 24.23 -30.76
CA PRO A 942 31.63 25.62 -31.18
C PRO A 942 33.11 26.04 -31.28
N VAL A 943 33.45 26.78 -32.34
CA VAL A 943 34.80 27.29 -32.63
C VAL A 943 35.02 28.66 -31.98
N ALA A 944 34.06 29.57 -32.12
CA ALA A 944 34.01 30.88 -31.47
C ALA A 944 32.53 31.29 -31.25
N PRO A 945 31.92 30.91 -30.11
CA PRO A 945 30.54 31.28 -29.79
C PRO A 945 30.31 32.79 -29.85
N VAL A 946 29.27 33.22 -30.58
CA VAL A 946 28.85 34.62 -30.71
C VAL A 946 27.35 34.75 -30.50
N GLU A 947 26.90 35.94 -30.12
CA GLU A 947 25.46 36.25 -30.06
C GLU A 947 24.85 36.19 -31.46
N CYS A 948 23.74 35.46 -31.60
CA CYS A 948 23.00 35.43 -32.85
C CYS A 948 22.53 36.86 -33.18
N GLY A 949 22.94 37.40 -34.33
CA GLY A 949 22.49 38.71 -34.77
C GLY A 949 20.96 38.76 -34.79
N THR A 950 20.38 39.86 -34.31
CA THR A 950 18.96 40.09 -33.99
C THR A 950 17.96 40.01 -35.17
N GLY A 951 18.27 39.28 -36.24
CA GLY A 951 17.44 39.09 -37.43
C GLY A 951 16.65 37.79 -37.50
N GLY A 952 16.95 36.79 -36.65
CA GLY A 952 16.15 35.57 -36.50
C GLY A 952 15.11 35.75 -35.39
N GLY A 953 13.85 35.39 -35.63
CA GLY A 953 12.79 35.53 -34.62
C GLY A 953 13.18 34.86 -33.31
N GLU A 954 13.11 35.60 -32.21
CA GLU A 954 13.38 35.08 -30.86
C GLU A 954 12.57 33.81 -30.64
N ALA A 955 13.25 32.71 -30.36
CA ALA A 955 12.60 31.50 -29.86
C ALA A 955 11.83 31.88 -28.57
N PRO A 956 10.61 31.36 -28.36
CA PRO A 956 9.85 31.63 -27.15
C PRO A 956 10.70 31.30 -25.93
N SER A 957 10.73 32.22 -24.96
CA SER A 957 11.46 32.04 -23.72
C SER A 957 10.95 30.80 -22.98
N VAL A 958 11.84 29.85 -22.68
CA VAL A 958 11.50 28.68 -21.88
C VAL A 958 11.15 29.14 -20.46
N ALA A 959 9.93 28.87 -20.02
CA ALA A 959 9.46 29.15 -18.67
C ALA A 959 9.45 27.85 -17.86
N VAL A 960 10.20 27.80 -16.76
CA VAL A 960 10.16 26.66 -15.83
C VAL A 960 8.96 26.85 -14.91
N VAL A 961 8.22 25.79 -14.60
CA VAL A 961 7.04 25.85 -13.73
C VAL A 961 7.40 25.32 -12.34
N GLN A 962 7.22 26.15 -11.30
CA GLN A 962 7.40 25.76 -9.90
C GLN A 962 6.04 25.54 -9.23
N ALA A 963 5.82 24.36 -8.67
CA ALA A 963 4.67 24.06 -7.81
C ALA A 963 4.92 24.52 -6.35
N ARG A 964 3.89 25.05 -5.71
CA ARG A 964 3.91 25.53 -4.31
C ARG A 964 2.59 25.22 -3.62
N ARG A 965 2.62 25.15 -2.29
CA ARG A 965 1.45 24.95 -1.44
C ARG A 965 1.52 25.88 -0.23
N VAL A 966 0.39 26.47 0.14
CA VAL A 966 0.21 27.27 1.36
C VAL A 966 -1.07 26.82 2.04
N GLN A 967 -1.03 26.65 3.37
CA GLN A 967 -2.22 26.43 4.18
C GLN A 967 -2.62 27.76 4.85
N LEU A 968 -3.91 28.08 4.81
CA LEU A 968 -4.51 29.26 5.41
C LEU A 968 -5.29 28.84 6.66
N ASP A 969 -4.88 29.36 7.81
CA ASP A 969 -5.65 29.24 9.05
C ASP A 969 -6.90 30.15 9.01
N PRO A 970 -7.95 29.90 9.82
CA PRO A 970 -9.13 30.76 9.88
C PRO A 970 -8.77 32.25 10.06
N GLY A 971 -9.27 33.09 9.18
CA GLY A 971 -8.98 34.53 9.09
C GLY A 971 -7.76 34.91 8.23
N ALA A 972 -6.98 33.93 7.75
CA ALA A 972 -5.86 34.18 6.83
C ALA A 972 -6.32 34.33 5.38
N VAL A 973 -5.54 35.08 4.61
CA VAL A 973 -5.85 35.44 3.22
C VAL A 973 -4.63 35.19 2.33
N TRP A 974 -4.86 34.62 1.15
CA TRP A 974 -3.90 34.49 0.07
C TRP A 974 -4.36 35.32 -1.13
N ASP A 975 -3.43 36.03 -1.77
CA ASP A 975 -3.71 36.90 -2.92
C ASP A 975 -2.83 36.48 -4.10
N ALA A 976 -3.46 36.16 -5.23
CA ALA A 976 -2.79 35.82 -6.48
C ALA A 976 -1.82 36.93 -6.94
N ALA A 977 -2.12 38.20 -6.65
CA ALA A 977 -1.25 39.32 -7.01
C ALA A 977 0.11 39.31 -6.28
N SER A 978 0.23 38.54 -5.19
CA SER A 978 1.49 38.34 -4.46
C SER A 978 2.42 37.32 -5.15
N VAL A 979 1.93 36.56 -6.13
CA VAL A 979 2.69 35.52 -6.82
C VAL A 979 2.99 35.96 -8.26
N PRO A 980 4.23 36.39 -8.57
CA PRO A 980 4.59 36.77 -9.94
C PRO A 980 4.52 35.55 -10.86
N LEU A 981 4.05 35.78 -12.09
CA LEU A 981 3.98 34.77 -13.16
C LEU A 981 3.16 33.51 -12.80
N LEU A 982 2.17 33.66 -11.92
CA LEU A 982 1.24 32.59 -11.53
C LEU A 982 0.60 31.91 -12.74
N GLN A 983 0.61 30.58 -12.79
CA GLN A 983 0.12 29.77 -13.92
C GLN A 983 -1.16 29.01 -13.57
N SER A 984 -1.24 28.45 -12.37
CA SER A 984 -2.45 27.79 -11.87
C SER A 984 -2.60 27.94 -10.37
N VAL A 985 -3.83 27.82 -9.87
CA VAL A 985 -4.20 27.84 -8.45
C VAL A 985 -5.32 26.84 -8.22
N THR A 986 -5.23 26.05 -7.16
CA THR A 986 -6.28 25.18 -6.63
C THR A 986 -6.50 25.51 -5.17
N ALA A 987 -7.73 25.84 -4.78
CA ALA A 987 -8.12 26.09 -3.40
C ALA A 987 -9.01 24.95 -2.90
N THR A 988 -8.75 24.43 -1.69
CA THR A 988 -9.57 23.37 -1.06
C THR A 988 -9.84 23.71 0.40
N ALA A 989 -11.10 23.68 0.83
CA ALA A 989 -11.48 23.98 2.21
C ALA A 989 -11.59 22.70 3.06
N HIS A 990 -11.02 22.73 4.27
CA HIS A 990 -11.01 21.63 5.23
C HIS A 990 -11.59 22.09 6.58
N GLY A 991 -12.65 21.43 7.04
CA GLY A 991 -13.26 21.67 8.35
C GLY A 991 -13.97 23.02 8.51
N GLY A 992 -14.39 23.67 7.41
CA GLY A 992 -15.16 24.92 7.42
C GLY A 992 -15.23 25.56 6.03
N THR A 993 -15.69 26.82 5.99
CA THR A 993 -15.84 27.59 4.74
C THR A 993 -14.64 28.51 4.48
N GLY A 994 -14.41 28.82 3.21
CA GLY A 994 -13.59 29.93 2.76
C GLY A 994 -14.36 30.86 1.82
N THR A 995 -13.79 32.02 1.52
CA THR A 995 -14.33 32.97 0.54
C THR A 995 -13.33 33.15 -0.60
N ILE A 996 -13.79 32.98 -1.83
CA ILE A 996 -13.05 33.26 -3.06
C ILE A 996 -13.60 34.54 -3.67
N THR A 997 -12.78 35.59 -3.73
CA THR A 997 -13.10 36.85 -4.40
C THR A 997 -12.46 36.85 -5.78
N THR A 998 -13.29 36.91 -6.82
CA THR A 998 -12.87 37.08 -8.22
C THR A 998 -13.36 38.41 -8.79
N ALA A 999 -13.10 38.67 -10.08
CA ALA A 999 -13.66 39.84 -10.76
C ALA A 999 -15.20 39.83 -10.83
N ASP A 1000 -15.81 38.64 -10.75
CA ASP A 1000 -17.26 38.44 -10.81
C ASP A 1000 -17.94 38.57 -9.43
N GLY A 1001 -17.15 38.71 -8.35
CA GLY A 1001 -17.62 38.87 -6.98
C GLY A 1001 -17.10 37.78 -6.03
N ASP A 1002 -17.69 37.76 -4.83
CA ASP A 1002 -17.38 36.79 -3.78
C ASP A 1002 -18.20 35.51 -3.96
N SER A 1003 -17.55 34.38 -3.78
CA SER A 1003 -18.16 33.05 -3.74
C SER A 1003 -17.68 32.29 -2.50
N THR A 1004 -18.55 31.49 -1.91
CA THR A 1004 -18.21 30.67 -0.75
C THR A 1004 -17.66 29.32 -1.21
N LEU A 1005 -16.52 28.93 -0.67
CA LEU A 1005 -15.90 27.61 -0.81
C LEU A 1005 -16.32 26.76 0.39
N PHE A 1006 -17.09 25.70 0.18
CA PHE A 1006 -17.59 24.84 1.27
C PHE A 1006 -16.60 23.73 1.66
N THR A 1007 -16.74 23.17 2.86
CA THR A 1007 -15.90 22.05 3.33
C THR A 1007 -15.90 20.91 2.32
N GLY A 1008 -14.70 20.45 1.92
CA GLY A 1008 -14.51 19.36 0.97
C GLY A 1008 -14.58 19.80 -0.50
N GLU A 1009 -14.92 21.06 -0.79
CA GLU A 1009 -14.92 21.60 -2.14
C GLU A 1009 -13.51 22.02 -2.58
N SER A 1010 -13.20 21.77 -3.86
CA SER A 1010 -11.97 22.22 -4.52
C SER A 1010 -12.29 23.00 -5.79
N VAL A 1011 -11.69 24.18 -5.96
CA VAL A 1011 -11.86 25.03 -7.15
C VAL A 1011 -10.50 25.37 -7.75
N THR A 1012 -10.38 25.27 -9.08
CA THR A 1012 -9.13 25.43 -9.82
C THR A 1012 -9.22 26.51 -10.89
N TRP A 1013 -8.16 27.31 -11.02
CA TRP A 1013 -7.92 28.26 -12.11
C TRP A 1013 -6.57 27.99 -12.76
N SER A 1014 -6.49 28.07 -14.08
CA SER A 1014 -5.23 27.99 -14.82
C SER A 1014 -5.23 28.95 -16.01
N VAL A 1015 -4.05 29.28 -16.50
CA VAL A 1015 -3.91 29.84 -17.85
C VAL A 1015 -4.46 28.87 -18.89
N VAL A 1016 -4.98 29.38 -20.01
CA VAL A 1016 -5.73 28.57 -20.99
C VAL A 1016 -4.84 28.12 -22.15
N ARG A 1017 -3.76 28.85 -22.45
CA ARG A 1017 -2.87 28.58 -23.57
C ARG A 1017 -1.42 28.67 -23.17
N ASP A 1018 -0.56 27.88 -23.83
CA ASP A 1018 0.89 27.85 -23.63
C ASP A 1018 1.60 29.20 -23.91
N GLY A 1019 0.89 30.21 -24.44
CA GLY A 1019 1.39 31.57 -24.65
C GLY A 1019 0.86 32.62 -23.67
N ASP A 1020 -0.05 32.25 -22.75
CA ASP A 1020 -0.55 33.15 -21.72
C ASP A 1020 0.50 33.28 -20.61
N THR A 1021 0.96 34.50 -20.35
CA THR A 1021 2.14 34.72 -19.50
C THR A 1021 1.86 34.59 -18.00
N SER A 1022 0.60 34.76 -17.58
CA SER A 1022 0.17 34.60 -16.18
C SER A 1022 -1.34 34.63 -16.02
N LEU A 1023 -1.84 34.00 -14.98
CA LEU A 1023 -3.19 34.17 -14.44
C LEU A 1023 -3.32 35.61 -13.92
N THR A 1024 -4.09 36.46 -14.62
CA THR A 1024 -4.31 37.86 -14.22
C THR A 1024 -5.76 38.12 -13.84
N GLY A 1025 -5.98 38.56 -12.61
CA GLY A 1025 -7.27 39.01 -12.10
C GLY A 1025 -7.19 39.28 -10.60
N PRO A 1026 -8.18 39.96 -9.99
CA PRO A 1026 -8.36 39.84 -8.55
C PRO A 1026 -8.73 38.37 -8.30
N LEU A 1027 -7.85 37.62 -7.64
CA LEU A 1027 -8.13 36.30 -7.11
C LEU A 1027 -7.58 36.28 -5.68
N VAL A 1028 -8.49 36.42 -4.72
CA VAL A 1028 -8.18 36.41 -3.29
C VAL A 1028 -8.92 35.25 -2.66
N ILE A 1029 -8.21 34.43 -1.88
CA ILE A 1029 -8.76 33.28 -1.19
C ILE A 1029 -8.60 33.53 0.31
N ALA A 1030 -9.70 33.56 1.04
CA ALA A 1030 -9.73 33.69 2.49
C ALA A 1030 -10.25 32.41 3.13
N ALA A 1031 -9.66 32.02 4.25
CA ALA A 1031 -10.20 30.98 5.12
C ALA A 1031 -11.14 31.63 6.14
N ASP A 1032 -12.43 31.29 6.17
CA ASP A 1032 -13.40 31.96 7.05
C ASP A 1032 -13.54 31.25 8.39
N THR A 1033 -13.99 29.99 8.36
CA THR A 1033 -14.31 29.21 9.58
C THR A 1033 -13.46 27.94 9.74
N GLY A 1034 -12.90 27.42 8.65
CA GLY A 1034 -11.98 26.27 8.61
C GLY A 1034 -10.61 26.63 8.06
N THR A 1035 -9.80 25.62 7.74
CA THR A 1035 -8.53 25.84 7.02
C THR A 1035 -8.76 25.76 5.52
N VAL A 1036 -7.97 26.49 4.73
CA VAL A 1036 -8.00 26.39 3.26
C VAL A 1036 -6.60 26.11 2.75
N THR A 1037 -6.41 25.02 2.01
CA THR A 1037 -5.17 24.75 1.30
C THR A 1037 -5.21 25.43 -0.07
N VAL A 1038 -4.18 26.21 -0.40
CA VAL A 1038 -3.95 26.80 -1.73
C VAL A 1038 -2.71 26.17 -2.35
N ALA A 1039 -2.89 25.30 -3.35
CA ALA A 1039 -1.82 24.79 -4.20
C ALA A 1039 -1.74 25.63 -5.47
N PHE A 1040 -0.55 26.01 -5.91
CA PHE A 1040 -0.40 26.86 -7.09
C PHE A 1040 0.90 26.59 -7.84
N THR A 1041 0.89 26.84 -9.15
CA THR A 1041 2.10 26.83 -9.96
C THR A 1041 2.44 28.23 -10.43
N ARG A 1042 3.72 28.57 -10.52
CA ARG A 1042 4.20 29.83 -11.12
C ARG A 1042 5.27 29.54 -12.15
N ALA A 1043 5.27 30.30 -13.23
CA ALA A 1043 6.39 30.33 -14.16
C ALA A 1043 7.54 31.09 -13.51
N THR A 1044 8.76 30.60 -13.69
CA THR A 1044 9.98 31.31 -13.39
C THR A 1044 10.75 31.44 -14.68
N THR A 1045 11.04 32.68 -15.06
CA THR A 1045 12.10 32.95 -16.03
C THR A 1045 13.42 32.71 -15.31
N PRO A 1046 14.33 31.87 -15.84
CA PRO A 1046 15.68 31.72 -15.30
C PRO A 1046 16.42 33.06 -15.19
#